data_AF-A0AAJ7TEQ6-F1
#
_entry.id   AF-A0AAJ7TEQ6-F1
#
_cell.length_a   1.000
_cell.length_b   1.000
_cell.length_c   1.000
_cell.angle_alpha   90.00
_cell.angle_beta   90.00
_cell.angle_gamma   90.00
#
_symmetry.space_group_name_H-M   'P 1'
#
loop_
_entity.id
_entity.type
_entity.pdbx_description
1 polymer ?
#
loop_
_entity_poly.entity_id
_entity_poly.type
_entity_poly.pdbx_seq_one_letter_code
_entity_poly.pdbx_strand_id
1 'polypeptide(L)'
;MPPVRSGRAPSMGSKKAPAGNALNWVGRWYWEDDGENWTPYSDEQNELICNAFRTSKKTVSIKLASGIAFKVIFDNMVQQNSQSAFKRRIRLALEDGDFYVWEWEADGPSWVVYDAHSCVKLEGAHRAKSATLDLSTGGHAYRVDLNALTQTNVATGTVRAVRRQPVGKTDTDANPGGSQGVEGIEVKQEAKPKEEEKQKELPRSTEGGGDLVGGARATRSGVKRGRQPSQPPLESNGAEESDAPPSRKPRSGRKSVKSETKAAPETSEGQSDTPGSSEAVVKTIVMNGRAPVDPECKAKLGKAHVYSEGNNVYDVMLNQTNVGLNNNKFYLIQLLRDNDIKSFSVWMRWGRVGRVGMNSLKKCSNLLDARELFEDKFLQKTKNEWSQRSSFQKVQGKYDIVPIDYSTDAMQTTETDGAQKPPPLQKQSLLDLRVQNLLELICNVRAMEETILEMKFDAKKAPLGKLTKAQIKAGYESLKKVESCLKRNVFGREMVDACSEFYTRIPHDFGMKTPPLIRTEKELKEKIQLLEVLSDIEIAIKFIRSAEQTEHRLDQCYQELHCKMTPLERDHADFKMIERYMTSTHASTHNEYSLSILDAFVVEKEGEAEKFLADYGNRMLLWHGSRLSNWAGILSQGLKIAPPEAPVTGYMFGKGIYFADMCSKSANYCYTTQKKNVGLVLLSEVALGKCAELLAANDQADKLPKGKHSTKGLGKVAPDPSKSVKIDGGDVTVPMGPSKETNVTNPSGFTLNYNEYVVYRPEQVRMRYLLKVSFDYKPMW
;
A
#
# COMPACT_ATOMS: atom_id res chain seq x y z
N MET A 1 -0.98 -55.62 -57.93
CA MET A 1 -0.11 -56.72 -57.46
C MET A 1 0.94 -56.18 -56.48
N PRO A 2 1.63 -57.01 -55.69
CA PRO A 2 2.36 -56.60 -54.47
C PRO A 2 3.91 -56.65 -54.66
N PRO A 3 4.77 -56.82 -53.62
CA PRO A 3 5.17 -55.75 -52.69
C PRO A 3 6.71 -55.70 -52.44
N VAL A 4 7.19 -54.75 -51.62
CA VAL A 4 8.43 -54.91 -50.82
C VAL A 4 8.22 -54.34 -49.41
N ARG A 5 8.80 -55.00 -48.38
CA ARG A 5 8.84 -54.55 -46.98
C ARG A 5 10.27 -54.23 -46.55
N SER A 6 10.53 -53.00 -46.09
CA SER A 6 11.55 -52.64 -45.10
C SER A 6 11.29 -51.19 -44.62
N GLY A 7 11.68 -50.75 -43.42
CA GLY A 7 12.12 -51.47 -42.23
C GLY A 7 11.68 -50.70 -40.97
N ARG A 8 11.54 -51.36 -39.82
CA ARG A 8 10.94 -50.77 -38.61
C ARG A 8 11.99 -50.02 -37.79
N ALA A 9 12.07 -48.69 -37.94
CA ALA A 9 12.88 -47.85 -37.05
C ALA A 9 12.35 -47.90 -35.60
N PRO A 10 13.21 -47.92 -34.57
CA PRO A 10 12.79 -48.09 -33.19
C PRO A 10 12.18 -46.81 -32.60
N SER A 11 11.25 -46.97 -31.67
CA SER A 11 10.78 -45.86 -30.85
C SER A 11 11.94 -45.32 -30.00
N MET A 12 12.26 -44.04 -30.13
CA MET A 12 13.07 -43.34 -29.14
C MET A 12 12.24 -43.16 -27.86
N GLY A 13 12.23 -44.22 -27.04
CA GLY A 13 11.77 -44.11 -25.66
C GLY A 13 12.60 -43.05 -24.96
N SER A 14 11.95 -41.98 -24.49
CA SER A 14 12.59 -40.90 -23.75
C SER A 14 13.24 -41.47 -22.49
N LYS A 15 14.55 -41.72 -22.53
CA LYS A 15 15.32 -42.12 -21.36
C LYS A 15 15.15 -41.03 -20.31
N LYS A 16 14.39 -41.31 -19.24
CA LYS A 16 14.42 -40.49 -18.03
C LYS A 16 15.89 -40.43 -17.60
N ALA A 17 16.47 -39.23 -17.62
CA ALA A 17 17.78 -39.02 -17.00
C ALA A 17 17.68 -39.45 -15.52
N PRO A 18 18.71 -40.12 -14.98
CA PRO A 18 18.62 -40.68 -13.63
C PRO A 18 18.41 -39.57 -12.60
N ALA A 19 17.43 -39.78 -11.72
CA ALA A 19 17.28 -38.95 -10.52
C ALA A 19 18.44 -39.29 -9.58
N GLY A 20 19.43 -38.40 -9.49
CA GLY A 20 20.61 -38.64 -8.66
C GLY A 20 21.92 -38.07 -9.17
N ASN A 21 21.93 -36.80 -9.59
CA ASN A 21 23.16 -35.99 -9.51
C ASN A 21 22.92 -34.91 -8.45
N ALA A 22 23.24 -35.23 -7.20
CA ALA A 22 23.30 -34.22 -6.15
C ALA A 22 24.47 -33.29 -6.49
N LEU A 23 24.18 -32.09 -7.02
CA LEU A 23 25.23 -31.11 -7.29
C LEU A 23 26.00 -30.86 -5.99
N ASN A 24 27.30 -31.14 -6.00
CA ASN A 24 28.17 -31.00 -4.83
C ASN A 24 28.56 -29.52 -4.63
N TRP A 25 27.55 -28.65 -4.48
CA TRP A 25 27.75 -27.24 -4.17
C TRP A 25 27.91 -27.07 -2.67
N VAL A 26 28.96 -26.34 -2.30
CA VAL A 26 29.07 -25.70 -0.99
C VAL A 26 28.42 -24.32 -1.10
N GLY A 27 27.69 -23.93 -0.06
CA GLY A 27 26.95 -22.67 -0.05
C GLY A 27 26.77 -22.14 1.36
N ARG A 28 26.71 -20.81 1.47
CA ARG A 28 26.46 -20.10 2.71
C ARG A 28 25.17 -19.31 2.57
N TRP A 29 24.24 -19.58 3.47
CA TRP A 29 23.01 -18.83 3.61
C TRP A 29 23.27 -17.58 4.44
N TYR A 30 22.67 -16.48 4.01
CA TYR A 30 22.66 -15.21 4.72
C TYR A 30 21.22 -14.79 4.97
N TRP A 31 21.00 -13.99 5.99
CA TRP A 31 19.76 -13.28 6.25
C TRP A 31 20.01 -11.78 6.29
N GLU A 32 19.00 -11.01 5.91
CA GLU A 32 19.06 -9.55 5.92
C GLU A 32 18.72 -9.01 7.32
N ASP A 33 19.59 -8.18 7.89
CA ASP A 33 19.41 -7.57 9.20
C ASP A 33 18.59 -6.27 9.17
N ASP A 34 18.37 -5.66 10.35
CA ASP A 34 17.57 -4.44 10.46
C ASP A 34 18.29 -3.17 9.93
N GLY A 35 19.54 -3.31 9.48
CA GLY A 35 20.34 -2.30 8.79
C GLY A 35 20.52 -2.56 7.29
N GLU A 36 19.80 -3.54 6.72
CA GLU A 36 19.91 -4.00 5.31
C GLU A 36 21.27 -4.67 4.97
N ASN A 37 22.04 -5.10 5.99
CA ASN A 37 23.26 -5.89 5.80
C ASN A 37 22.93 -7.39 5.72
N TRP A 38 23.80 -8.18 5.11
CA TRP A 38 23.61 -9.62 4.96
C TRP A 38 24.45 -10.40 5.97
N THR A 39 23.87 -10.68 7.13
CA THR A 39 24.51 -11.50 8.16
C THR A 39 24.48 -12.99 7.75
N PRO A 40 25.59 -13.74 7.84
CA PRO A 40 25.56 -15.18 7.66
C PRO A 40 24.75 -15.86 8.78
N TYR A 41 24.18 -17.03 8.50
CA TYR A 41 23.79 -17.94 9.57
C TYR A 41 25.04 -18.59 10.18
N SER A 42 24.98 -18.99 11.47
CA SER A 42 26.07 -19.76 12.08
C SER A 42 26.27 -21.08 11.34
N ASP A 43 27.47 -21.68 11.40
CA ASP A 43 27.78 -22.82 10.52
C ASP A 43 26.87 -24.04 10.77
N GLU A 44 26.45 -24.28 12.02
CA GLU A 44 25.41 -25.27 12.38
C GLU A 44 24.05 -24.95 11.73
N GLN A 45 23.60 -23.69 11.82
CA GLN A 45 22.36 -23.24 11.18
C GLN A 45 22.47 -23.33 9.66
N ASN A 46 23.62 -22.98 9.09
CA ASN A 46 23.89 -23.07 7.66
C ASN A 46 23.84 -24.53 7.17
N GLU A 47 24.40 -25.48 7.92
CA GLU A 47 24.31 -26.90 7.60
C GLU A 47 22.86 -27.40 7.66
N LEU A 48 22.11 -27.06 8.71
CA LEU A 48 20.69 -27.41 8.84
C LEU A 48 19.84 -26.85 7.67
N ILE A 49 20.08 -25.60 7.27
CA ILE A 49 19.39 -24.96 6.16
C ILE A 49 19.80 -25.60 4.82
N CYS A 50 21.09 -25.83 4.59
CA CYS A 50 21.59 -26.53 3.40
C CYS A 50 21.01 -27.94 3.28
N ASN A 51 20.95 -28.71 4.36
CA ASN A 51 20.42 -30.07 4.36
C ASN A 51 18.91 -30.09 4.08
N ALA A 52 18.14 -29.21 4.72
CA ALA A 52 16.71 -29.07 4.45
C ALA A 52 16.42 -28.66 2.99
N PHE A 53 17.22 -27.76 2.43
CA PHE A 53 17.10 -27.31 1.04
C PHE A 53 17.52 -28.41 0.03
N ARG A 54 18.63 -29.12 0.28
CA ARG A 54 19.06 -30.28 -0.54
C ARG A 54 18.06 -31.44 -0.49
N THR A 55 17.28 -31.57 0.59
CA THR A 55 16.20 -32.56 0.72
C THR A 55 14.83 -32.01 0.28
N SER A 56 14.79 -30.89 -0.44
CA SER A 56 13.59 -30.26 -1.01
C SER A 56 12.46 -29.97 0.00
N LYS A 57 12.81 -29.77 1.28
CA LYS A 57 11.84 -29.35 2.30
C LYS A 57 11.48 -27.89 2.06
N LYS A 58 10.19 -27.56 1.97
CA LYS A 58 9.69 -26.18 1.82
C LYS A 58 10.11 -25.23 2.96
N THR A 59 10.33 -25.77 4.17
CA THR A 59 10.68 -24.99 5.36
C THR A 59 11.58 -25.77 6.33
N VAL A 60 12.38 -25.05 7.13
CA VAL A 60 13.14 -25.60 8.27
C VAL A 60 13.10 -24.66 9.46
N SER A 61 13.05 -25.20 10.67
CA SER A 61 13.09 -24.41 11.91
C SER A 61 14.51 -24.34 12.47
N ILE A 62 14.99 -23.13 12.72
CA ILE A 62 16.25 -22.84 13.43
C ILE A 62 15.93 -22.18 14.78
N LYS A 63 16.85 -22.28 15.74
CA LYS A 63 16.79 -21.57 17.03
C LYS A 63 18.03 -20.71 17.21
N LEU A 64 17.86 -19.56 17.83
CA LEU A 64 18.96 -18.75 18.35
C LEU A 64 19.30 -19.20 19.79
N ALA A 65 20.52 -18.88 20.24
CA ALA A 65 20.94 -19.11 21.63
C ALA A 65 20.05 -18.40 22.66
N SER A 66 19.34 -17.34 22.27
CA SER A 66 18.31 -16.65 23.06
C SER A 66 16.97 -17.40 23.17
N GLY A 67 16.88 -18.65 22.69
CA GLY A 67 15.66 -19.46 22.68
C GLY A 67 14.63 -19.10 21.61
N ILE A 68 14.81 -17.97 20.91
CA ILE A 68 13.91 -17.52 19.84
C ILE A 68 14.02 -18.46 18.64
N ALA A 69 12.88 -18.99 18.20
CA ALA A 69 12.79 -19.82 17.00
C ALA A 69 12.41 -19.00 15.76
N PHE A 70 13.02 -19.34 14.62
CA PHE A 70 12.67 -18.84 13.29
C PHE A 70 12.42 -20.03 12.35
N LYS A 71 11.46 -19.87 11.45
CA LYS A 71 11.14 -20.83 10.38
C LYS A 71 11.62 -20.24 9.05
N VAL A 72 12.67 -20.81 8.49
CA VAL A 72 13.14 -20.53 7.13
C VAL A 72 12.13 -21.12 6.14
N ILE A 73 11.76 -20.35 5.13
CA ILE A 73 10.74 -20.67 4.12
C ILE A 73 11.35 -20.42 2.73
N PHE A 74 11.72 -21.50 2.03
CA PHE A 74 12.45 -21.40 0.77
C PHE A 74 11.57 -20.91 -0.38
N ASP A 75 10.32 -21.37 -0.46
CA ASP A 75 9.31 -20.94 -1.45
C ASP A 75 9.10 -19.41 -1.50
N ASN A 76 9.46 -18.68 -0.43
CA ASN A 76 9.32 -17.23 -0.32
C ASN A 76 10.67 -16.50 -0.05
N MET A 77 11.80 -17.23 -0.01
CA MET A 77 13.13 -16.69 0.32
C MET A 77 13.15 -15.77 1.57
N VAL A 78 12.54 -16.24 2.68
CA VAL A 78 12.51 -15.53 3.97
C VAL A 78 12.74 -16.45 5.16
N GLN A 79 13.24 -15.90 6.26
CA GLN A 79 13.02 -16.46 7.59
C GLN A 79 11.87 -15.73 8.29
N GLN A 80 11.01 -16.48 8.96
CA GLN A 80 9.86 -15.98 9.71
C GLN A 80 10.04 -16.29 11.20
N ASN A 81 10.00 -15.28 12.05
CA ASN A 81 10.00 -15.46 13.51
C ASN A 81 8.76 -16.24 13.96
N SER A 82 8.93 -17.34 14.69
CA SER A 82 7.85 -18.28 15.01
C SER A 82 6.86 -17.77 16.06
N GLN A 83 7.12 -16.64 16.73
CA GLN A 83 6.25 -16.04 17.75
C GLN A 83 5.53 -14.78 17.26
N SER A 84 6.19 -13.96 16.42
CA SER A 84 5.69 -12.66 15.95
C SER A 84 5.29 -12.65 14.48
N ALA A 85 5.52 -13.75 13.74
CA ALA A 85 5.37 -13.87 12.29
C ALA A 85 6.17 -12.85 11.45
N PHE A 86 7.06 -12.06 12.07
CA PHE A 86 7.93 -11.10 11.39
C PHE A 86 8.88 -11.81 10.42
N LYS A 87 9.06 -11.26 9.21
CA LYS A 87 9.86 -11.87 8.13
C LYS A 87 11.08 -11.02 7.78
N ARG A 88 12.23 -11.66 7.58
CA ARG A 88 13.47 -11.08 7.01
C ARG A 88 13.87 -11.87 5.76
N ARG A 89 14.46 -11.22 4.75
CA ARG A 89 14.93 -11.90 3.53
C ARG A 89 16.08 -12.87 3.83
N ILE A 90 16.24 -13.88 2.98
CA ILE A 90 17.41 -14.76 2.96
C ILE A 90 18.00 -14.80 1.55
N ARG A 91 19.29 -15.10 1.42
CA ARG A 91 19.95 -15.41 0.15
C ARG A 91 20.89 -16.61 0.31
N LEU A 92 21.10 -17.34 -0.77
CA LEU A 92 22.12 -18.40 -0.87
C LEU A 92 23.27 -17.88 -1.74
N ALA A 93 24.47 -17.81 -1.17
CA ALA A 93 25.70 -17.63 -1.94
C ALA A 93 26.42 -18.98 -2.10
N LEU A 94 27.13 -19.18 -3.20
CA LEU A 94 27.73 -20.45 -3.58
C LEU A 94 29.25 -20.30 -3.73
N GLU A 95 30.01 -21.30 -3.25
CA GLU A 95 31.48 -21.24 -3.12
C GLU A 95 32.18 -21.65 -4.41
N ASP A 96 32.99 -20.77 -4.98
CA ASP A 96 33.81 -20.97 -6.18
C ASP A 96 35.13 -20.18 -6.03
N GLY A 97 35.96 -20.60 -5.06
CA GLY A 97 37.13 -19.84 -4.60
C GLY A 97 36.78 -18.72 -3.60
N ASP A 98 35.77 -17.91 -3.93
CA ASP A 98 35.06 -17.00 -3.00
C ASP A 98 33.54 -17.32 -3.07
N PHE A 99 32.70 -16.65 -2.27
CA PHE A 99 31.24 -16.82 -2.31
C PHE A 99 30.58 -15.85 -3.31
N TYR A 100 29.71 -16.38 -4.19
CA TYR A 100 29.01 -15.59 -5.22
C TYR A 100 27.49 -15.72 -5.13
N VAL A 101 26.78 -14.65 -5.51
CA VAL A 101 25.33 -14.62 -5.72
C VAL A 101 25.00 -14.26 -7.17
N TRP A 102 23.89 -14.79 -7.69
CA TRP A 102 23.39 -14.45 -9.02
C TRP A 102 22.23 -13.47 -8.92
N GLU A 103 22.27 -12.43 -9.74
CA GLU A 103 21.30 -11.33 -9.74
C GLU A 103 20.89 -10.94 -11.17
N TRP A 104 19.73 -10.30 -11.32
CA TRP A 104 19.22 -9.77 -12.60
C TRP A 104 18.69 -8.35 -12.45
N GLU A 105 18.64 -7.63 -13.58
CA GLU A 105 18.25 -6.21 -13.62
C GLU A 105 16.73 -6.02 -13.71
N ALA A 106 16.16 -5.42 -12.65
CA ALA A 106 14.74 -5.07 -12.59
C ALA A 106 14.44 -3.76 -13.34
N ASP A 107 13.21 -3.26 -13.24
CA ASP A 107 12.78 -2.06 -13.96
C ASP A 107 13.31 -0.76 -13.32
N GLY A 108 14.57 -0.45 -13.62
CA GLY A 108 15.34 0.66 -13.08
C GLY A 108 16.75 0.23 -12.65
N PRO A 109 17.56 1.12 -12.05
CA PRO A 109 18.94 0.85 -11.66
C PRO A 109 19.02 0.00 -10.37
N SER A 110 18.39 -1.18 -10.36
CA SER A 110 18.25 -2.05 -9.20
C SER A 110 18.36 -3.53 -9.58
N TRP A 111 19.22 -4.24 -8.87
CA TRP A 111 19.49 -5.66 -9.07
C TRP A 111 18.70 -6.51 -8.06
N VAL A 112 18.22 -7.66 -8.52
CA VAL A 112 17.40 -8.61 -7.76
C VAL A 112 18.07 -9.97 -7.76
N VAL A 113 18.33 -10.53 -6.58
CA VAL A 113 18.90 -11.88 -6.43
C VAL A 113 17.90 -12.92 -6.95
N TYR A 114 18.40 -13.93 -7.68
CA TYR A 114 17.60 -15.08 -8.06
C TYR A 114 17.18 -15.93 -6.83
N ASP A 115 16.12 -16.73 -7.00
CA ASP A 115 15.78 -17.74 -6.00
C ASP A 115 16.89 -18.78 -5.85
N ALA A 116 16.98 -19.44 -4.69
CA ALA A 116 18.08 -20.35 -4.40
C ALA A 116 18.16 -21.56 -5.36
N HIS A 117 17.05 -22.05 -5.92
CA HIS A 117 17.10 -23.15 -6.90
C HIS A 117 17.65 -22.66 -8.24
N SER A 118 17.29 -21.45 -8.67
CA SER A 118 17.86 -20.81 -9.86
C SER A 118 19.34 -20.46 -9.68
N CYS A 119 19.77 -19.95 -8.51
CA CYS A 119 21.18 -19.73 -8.19
C CYS A 119 22.01 -21.03 -8.34
N VAL A 120 21.56 -22.16 -7.80
CA VAL A 120 22.27 -23.44 -7.92
C VAL A 120 22.36 -23.93 -9.38
N LYS A 121 21.32 -23.70 -10.19
CA LYS A 121 21.33 -24.05 -11.62
C LYS A 121 22.28 -23.16 -12.43
N LEU A 122 22.20 -21.84 -12.24
CA LEU A 122 23.07 -20.84 -12.88
C LEU A 122 24.54 -21.12 -12.59
N GLU A 123 24.85 -21.32 -11.32
CA GLU A 123 26.20 -21.58 -10.84
C GLU A 123 26.76 -22.92 -11.36
N GLY A 124 25.94 -23.97 -11.37
CA GLY A 124 26.31 -25.26 -11.96
C GLY A 124 26.59 -25.17 -13.47
N ALA A 125 25.75 -24.44 -14.21
CA ALA A 125 25.92 -24.22 -15.65
C ALA A 125 27.16 -23.36 -15.97
N HIS A 126 27.43 -22.34 -15.15
CA HIS A 126 28.61 -21.47 -15.25
C HIS A 126 29.92 -22.26 -15.05
N ARG A 127 30.00 -23.09 -14.00
CA ARG A 127 31.17 -23.97 -13.78
C ARG A 127 31.34 -25.02 -14.89
N ALA A 128 30.24 -25.51 -15.44
CA ALA A 128 30.22 -26.37 -16.61
C ALA A 128 30.52 -25.65 -17.94
N LYS A 129 30.77 -24.32 -17.91
CA LYS A 129 30.99 -23.46 -19.09
C LYS A 129 29.90 -23.59 -20.16
N SER A 130 28.66 -23.78 -19.73
CA SER A 130 27.49 -23.86 -20.62
C SER A 130 27.19 -22.48 -21.19
N ALA A 131 27.02 -22.37 -22.51
CA ALA A 131 26.71 -21.09 -23.16
C ALA A 131 25.31 -20.55 -22.79
N THR A 132 24.32 -21.45 -22.63
CA THR A 132 22.94 -21.09 -22.27
C THR A 132 22.36 -22.03 -21.24
N LEU A 133 21.37 -21.55 -20.47
CA LEU A 133 20.62 -22.30 -19.48
C LEU A 133 19.14 -21.91 -19.51
N ASP A 134 18.24 -22.90 -19.64
CA ASP A 134 16.80 -22.68 -19.48
C ASP A 134 16.41 -22.78 -17.99
N LEU A 135 15.72 -21.76 -17.51
CA LEU A 135 15.24 -21.60 -16.14
C LEU A 135 13.72 -21.44 -16.07
N SER A 136 13.19 -21.66 -14.88
CA SER A 136 11.81 -21.29 -14.53
C SER A 136 11.81 -20.69 -13.14
N THR A 137 11.46 -19.42 -13.02
CA THR A 137 11.47 -18.64 -11.77
C THR A 137 10.39 -17.56 -11.82
N GLY A 138 9.84 -17.18 -10.66
CA GLY A 138 8.73 -16.22 -10.57
C GLY A 138 7.43 -16.62 -11.31
N GLY A 139 7.30 -17.89 -11.74
CA GLY A 139 6.21 -18.37 -12.59
C GLY A 139 6.50 -18.35 -14.10
N HIS A 140 7.58 -17.70 -14.55
CA HIS A 140 7.93 -17.58 -15.97
C HIS A 140 9.09 -18.49 -16.38
N ALA A 141 9.16 -18.83 -17.67
CA ALA A 141 10.32 -19.45 -18.29
C ALA A 141 11.30 -18.41 -18.86
N TYR A 142 12.59 -18.61 -18.62
CA TYR A 142 13.67 -17.75 -19.11
C TYR A 142 14.75 -18.60 -19.77
N ARG A 143 15.34 -18.10 -20.86
CA ARG A 143 16.62 -18.57 -21.39
C ARG A 143 17.71 -17.60 -20.97
N VAL A 144 18.67 -18.06 -20.18
CA VAL A 144 19.84 -17.26 -19.78
C VAL A 144 20.98 -17.57 -20.74
N ASP A 145 21.58 -16.54 -21.31
CA ASP A 145 22.89 -16.61 -21.97
C ASP A 145 23.97 -16.24 -20.95
N LEU A 146 24.86 -17.19 -20.69
CA LEU A 146 25.91 -17.08 -19.68
C LEU A 146 27.22 -16.48 -20.23
N ASN A 147 27.32 -16.29 -21.55
CA ASN A 147 28.42 -15.58 -22.20
C ASN A 147 28.09 -14.08 -22.33
N ALA A 148 26.86 -13.77 -22.75
CA ALA A 148 26.34 -12.40 -22.86
C ALA A 148 25.87 -11.82 -21.52
N LEU A 149 25.70 -12.68 -20.49
CA LEU A 149 25.16 -12.33 -19.16
C LEU A 149 23.80 -11.62 -19.26
N THR A 150 22.86 -12.27 -19.95
CA THR A 150 21.47 -11.78 -20.11
C THR A 150 20.47 -12.90 -19.91
N GLN A 151 19.27 -12.56 -19.45
CA GLN A 151 18.10 -13.45 -19.47
C GLN A 151 17.07 -12.95 -20.48
N THR A 152 16.53 -13.86 -21.28
CA THR A 152 15.43 -13.63 -22.22
C THR A 152 14.19 -14.35 -21.71
N ASN A 153 13.13 -13.62 -21.40
CA ASN A 153 11.84 -14.20 -21.04
C ASN A 153 11.23 -14.89 -22.27
N VAL A 154 10.97 -16.21 -22.19
CA VAL A 154 10.64 -17.05 -23.36
C VAL A 154 9.26 -16.71 -23.94
N ALA A 155 8.34 -16.17 -23.14
CA ALA A 155 6.98 -15.81 -23.58
C ALA A 155 6.88 -14.41 -24.20
N THR A 156 7.71 -13.45 -23.76
CA THR A 156 7.63 -12.04 -24.18
C THR A 156 8.80 -11.56 -25.05
N GLY A 157 9.89 -12.33 -25.13
CA GLY A 157 11.14 -11.90 -25.76
C GLY A 157 11.92 -10.84 -24.98
N THR A 158 11.42 -10.39 -23.82
CA THR A 158 12.06 -9.35 -23.00
C THR A 158 13.44 -9.79 -22.52
N VAL A 159 14.48 -9.05 -22.90
CA VAL A 159 15.87 -9.27 -22.46
C VAL A 159 16.19 -8.37 -21.27
N ARG A 160 16.87 -8.90 -20.25
CA ARG A 160 17.37 -8.17 -19.06
C ARG A 160 18.80 -8.59 -18.76
N ALA A 161 19.62 -7.68 -18.21
CA ALA A 161 20.97 -8.03 -17.77
C ALA A 161 20.95 -9.00 -16.56
N VAL A 162 22.00 -9.81 -16.47
CA VAL A 162 22.28 -10.76 -15.39
C VAL A 162 23.71 -10.50 -14.90
N ARG A 163 24.00 -10.76 -13.62
CA ARG A 163 25.37 -10.72 -13.10
C ARG A 163 25.60 -11.78 -12.03
N ARG A 164 26.88 -12.14 -11.87
CA ARG A 164 27.40 -12.96 -10.79
C ARG A 164 28.27 -12.07 -9.89
N GLN A 165 27.78 -11.76 -8.71
CA GLN A 165 28.37 -10.78 -7.80
C GLN A 165 29.09 -11.49 -6.63
N PRO A 166 30.37 -11.19 -6.35
CA PRO A 166 31.05 -11.70 -5.15
C PRO A 166 30.45 -11.09 -3.88
N VAL A 167 30.41 -11.89 -2.81
CA VAL A 167 30.05 -11.47 -1.45
C VAL A 167 31.32 -11.01 -0.71
N GLY A 168 31.27 -9.83 -0.09
CA GLY A 168 32.44 -9.19 0.51
C GLY A 168 32.87 -9.83 1.84
N LYS A 169 34.19 -9.80 2.11
CA LYS A 169 34.80 -10.33 3.35
C LYS A 169 34.46 -9.54 4.63
N THR A 170 33.69 -8.47 4.51
CA THR A 170 33.13 -7.71 5.65
C THR A 170 31.95 -8.42 6.31
N ASP A 171 31.30 -9.39 5.65
CA ASP A 171 30.11 -10.08 6.17
C ASP A 171 30.48 -11.21 7.17
N THR A 172 31.76 -11.49 7.45
CA THR A 172 32.18 -12.73 8.15
C THR A 172 32.73 -12.62 9.58
N ASP A 173 33.19 -11.45 10.04
CA ASP A 173 33.86 -11.33 11.35
C ASP A 173 33.05 -10.53 12.38
N ALA A 174 32.18 -11.23 13.11
CA ALA A 174 31.49 -10.70 14.29
C ALA A 174 31.23 -11.81 15.34
N ASN A 175 32.01 -11.83 16.42
CA ASN A 175 31.82 -12.70 17.60
C ASN A 175 32.27 -11.94 18.88
N PRO A 176 32.02 -12.39 20.13
CA PRO A 176 31.01 -11.65 20.90
C PRO A 176 31.46 -11.20 22.30
N GLY A 177 31.33 -9.89 22.56
CA GLY A 177 31.26 -9.33 23.91
C GLY A 177 32.60 -8.98 24.57
N GLY A 178 32.62 -7.85 25.27
CA GLY A 178 33.77 -7.32 26.01
C GLY A 178 33.62 -5.81 26.20
N SER A 179 33.66 -5.32 27.44
CA SER A 179 33.32 -3.93 27.79
C SER A 179 34.39 -3.22 28.61
N GLN A 180 35.10 -2.29 27.97
CA GLN A 180 36.01 -1.23 28.45
C GLN A 180 36.59 -0.60 27.15
N GLY A 181 37.03 0.65 27.03
CA GLY A 181 37.12 1.83 27.89
C GLY A 181 37.63 3.00 27.01
N VAL A 182 37.63 4.24 27.49
CA VAL A 182 38.21 5.41 26.77
C VAL A 182 39.77 5.29 26.68
N GLU A 183 40.53 5.98 25.82
CA GLU A 183 40.44 7.38 25.33
C GLU A 183 41.40 7.68 24.13
N GLY A 184 41.13 8.71 23.31
CA GLY A 184 42.07 9.32 22.33
C GLY A 184 42.33 8.53 21.01
N ILE A 185 42.87 9.09 19.92
CA ILE A 185 43.30 10.47 19.56
C ILE A 185 42.82 10.84 18.13
N GLU A 186 42.82 12.14 17.85
CA GLU A 186 42.26 12.94 16.74
C GLU A 186 42.90 12.82 15.32
N VAL A 187 42.26 13.50 14.34
CA VAL A 187 42.81 14.17 13.12
C VAL A 187 42.68 13.52 11.71
N LYS A 188 42.17 14.36 10.77
CA LYS A 188 42.18 14.35 9.28
C LYS A 188 41.49 13.22 8.49
N GLN A 189 40.36 13.60 7.87
CA GLN A 189 40.00 13.13 6.52
C GLN A 189 40.53 14.12 5.48
N GLU A 190 41.25 13.64 4.46
CA GLU A 190 41.33 14.33 3.17
C GLU A 190 40.25 13.76 2.23
N ALA A 191 39.72 14.60 1.33
CA ALA A 191 38.70 14.19 0.38
C ALA A 191 38.70 15.08 -0.87
N LYS A 192 38.86 14.46 -2.06
CA LYS A 192 38.38 14.88 -3.40
C LYS A 192 38.98 13.95 -4.49
N PRO A 193 38.52 14.01 -5.75
CA PRO A 193 37.46 14.88 -6.29
C PRO A 193 36.20 14.14 -6.78
N LYS A 194 35.08 14.88 -6.78
CA LYS A 194 34.13 14.80 -7.89
C LYS A 194 34.60 15.75 -8.98
N GLU A 195 34.40 15.40 -10.24
CA GLU A 195 34.24 16.41 -11.28
C GLU A 195 32.81 16.95 -11.23
N GLU A 196 32.67 18.27 -11.14
CA GLU A 196 31.42 18.97 -11.46
C GLU A 196 31.72 19.90 -12.64
N GLU A 197 31.07 19.67 -13.78
CA GLU A 197 30.95 20.74 -14.77
C GLU A 197 30.04 21.84 -14.21
N LYS A 198 30.64 22.95 -13.82
CA LYS A 198 29.96 24.23 -13.59
C LYS A 198 30.53 25.27 -14.53
N GLN A 199 29.74 25.66 -15.54
CA GLN A 199 29.91 26.99 -16.10
C GLN A 199 29.51 28.02 -15.03
N LYS A 200 30.44 28.91 -14.71
CA LYS A 200 30.18 30.13 -13.95
C LYS A 200 29.86 31.24 -14.94
N GLU A 201 28.93 32.13 -14.58
CA GLU A 201 29.14 33.55 -14.85
C GLU A 201 29.82 34.19 -13.64
N LEU A 202 30.58 35.27 -13.86
CA LEU A 202 31.34 35.99 -12.83
C LEU A 202 30.69 37.36 -12.52
N PRO A 203 30.98 37.97 -11.36
CA PRO A 203 30.24 39.12 -10.85
C PRO A 203 30.91 40.48 -11.13
N ARG A 204 30.14 41.55 -10.90
CA ARG A 204 30.54 42.89 -10.41
C ARG A 204 29.25 43.61 -10.02
N SER A 205 29.04 44.03 -8.77
CA SER A 205 29.68 45.10 -7.97
C SER A 205 28.80 46.36 -7.93
N THR A 206 28.88 47.06 -6.80
CA THR A 206 28.36 48.42 -6.52
C THR A 206 28.80 49.45 -7.57
N GLU A 207 28.22 50.64 -7.73
CA GLU A 207 27.39 51.50 -6.86
C GLU A 207 26.25 52.22 -7.63
N GLY A 208 25.46 53.07 -6.94
CA GLY A 208 24.75 54.20 -7.56
C GLY A 208 23.22 54.06 -7.67
N GLY A 209 22.49 55.11 -7.26
CA GLY A 209 21.04 55.24 -7.47
C GLY A 209 20.70 56.25 -8.56
N GLY A 210 19.53 56.11 -9.18
CA GLY A 210 19.05 56.99 -10.24
C GLY A 210 17.61 56.64 -10.66
N ASP A 211 16.83 57.66 -10.97
CA ASP A 211 15.36 57.61 -11.09
C ASP A 211 14.83 57.33 -12.51
N LEU A 212 13.51 57.04 -12.60
CA LEU A 212 12.60 57.19 -13.77
C LEU A 212 12.67 56.25 -15.02
N VAL A 213 11.58 55.50 -15.20
CA VAL A 213 10.74 55.32 -16.42
C VAL A 213 11.37 55.03 -17.81
N GLY A 214 11.27 53.76 -18.24
CA GLY A 214 10.65 53.35 -19.53
C GLY A 214 11.50 53.27 -20.83
N GLY A 215 11.21 52.25 -21.68
CA GLY A 215 11.46 52.34 -23.16
C GLY A 215 12.33 51.27 -23.86
N ALA A 216 11.69 50.21 -24.38
CA ALA A 216 11.92 49.49 -25.66
C ALA A 216 13.33 49.27 -26.33
N ARG A 217 13.59 47.98 -26.66
CA ARG A 217 14.15 47.40 -27.93
C ARG A 217 15.66 47.45 -28.33
N ALA A 218 16.27 46.24 -28.34
CA ALA A 218 16.94 45.56 -29.49
C ALA A 218 18.46 45.70 -29.88
N THR A 219 19.15 44.53 -29.86
CA THR A 219 20.06 43.90 -30.88
C THR A 219 21.60 44.15 -31.04
N ARG A 220 22.35 43.02 -30.93
CA ARG A 220 23.45 42.47 -31.81
C ARG A 220 24.98 42.79 -31.64
N SER A 221 25.72 41.73 -31.21
CA SER A 221 26.95 41.08 -31.79
C SER A 221 28.40 41.68 -31.79
N GLY A 222 29.40 40.91 -31.25
CA GLY A 222 30.62 40.51 -32.03
C GLY A 222 32.08 40.38 -31.42
N VAL A 223 32.64 39.14 -31.37
CA VAL A 223 33.99 38.68 -31.91
C VAL A 223 35.39 38.78 -31.16
N LYS A 224 35.93 37.61 -30.70
CA LYS A 224 37.32 36.96 -30.77
C LYS A 224 38.67 37.37 -30.05
N ARG A 225 39.39 36.33 -29.55
CA ARG A 225 40.89 36.04 -29.38
C ARG A 225 41.73 36.79 -28.27
N GLY A 226 42.83 36.27 -27.67
CA GLY A 226 43.43 34.91 -27.51
C GLY A 226 44.96 34.79 -27.10
N ARG A 227 45.39 33.68 -26.43
CA ARG A 227 46.78 33.07 -26.21
C ARG A 227 47.67 33.36 -24.93
N GLN A 228 48.89 32.78 -24.88
CA GLN A 228 49.71 32.18 -23.75
C GLN A 228 51.27 32.44 -23.93
N PRO A 229 52.34 31.89 -23.22
CA PRO A 229 52.53 30.79 -22.20
C PRO A 229 53.67 30.95 -21.07
N SER A 230 54.06 29.85 -20.36
CA SER A 230 55.43 29.43 -19.84
C SER A 230 55.70 29.12 -18.31
N GLN A 231 56.90 28.59 -17.95
CA GLN A 231 57.21 27.57 -16.87
C GLN A 231 58.63 27.74 -16.19
N PRO A 232 59.32 26.84 -15.38
CA PRO A 232 59.22 25.37 -15.01
C PRO A 232 59.20 25.10 -13.44
N PRO A 233 59.81 24.10 -12.67
CA PRO A 233 60.65 22.88 -12.93
C PRO A 233 60.38 21.49 -12.18
N LEU A 234 60.93 21.18 -10.96
CA LEU A 234 61.50 19.86 -10.49
C LEU A 234 61.33 19.60 -8.93
N GLU A 235 61.58 18.48 -8.17
CA GLU A 235 62.03 17.02 -8.23
C GLU A 235 61.75 16.29 -6.84
N SER A 236 62.10 15.03 -6.38
CA SER A 236 62.70 13.73 -6.86
C SER A 236 62.17 12.38 -6.18
N ASN A 237 62.93 11.61 -5.36
CA ASN A 237 62.83 10.11 -5.11
C ASN A 237 63.04 9.65 -3.62
N GLY A 238 63.02 8.38 -3.10
CA GLY A 238 62.78 6.97 -3.57
C GLY A 238 63.14 5.85 -2.49
N ALA A 239 63.00 4.52 -2.79
CA ALA A 239 63.49 3.27 -2.08
C ALA A 239 62.81 2.72 -0.76
N GLU A 240 62.88 1.43 -0.28
CA GLU A 240 62.85 0.04 -0.85
C GLU A 240 62.76 -1.13 0.24
N GLU A 241 62.44 -2.41 -0.11
CA GLU A 241 62.68 -3.75 0.57
C GLU A 241 62.03 -4.16 1.97
N SER A 242 62.07 -5.42 2.53
CA SER A 242 61.72 -6.83 2.08
C SER A 242 61.70 -7.96 3.20
N ASP A 243 61.38 -9.25 2.84
CA ASP A 243 61.53 -10.61 3.50
C ASP A 243 60.59 -11.18 4.64
N ALA A 244 60.56 -12.53 4.91
CA ALA A 244 59.47 -13.23 5.69
C ALA A 244 59.72 -14.52 6.63
N PRO A 245 59.44 -15.81 6.26
CA PRO A 245 58.13 -16.45 6.62
C PRO A 245 57.81 -17.60 7.68
N PRO A 246 58.37 -18.86 7.78
CA PRO A 246 57.45 -20.06 7.73
C PRO A 246 57.43 -21.25 8.79
N SER A 247 56.23 -21.58 9.33
CA SER A 247 55.58 -22.95 9.52
C SER A 247 55.83 -23.98 10.68
N ARG A 248 54.77 -24.71 11.16
CA ARG A 248 54.62 -26.22 11.35
C ARG A 248 53.30 -26.74 12.06
N LYS A 249 53.04 -28.07 12.06
CA LYS A 249 51.93 -28.89 12.69
C LYS A 249 52.55 -30.19 13.35
N PRO A 250 51.87 -31.34 13.73
CA PRO A 250 50.44 -31.78 13.83
C PRO A 250 50.06 -32.75 15.04
N ARG A 251 48.89 -33.45 14.96
CA ARG A 251 48.42 -34.70 15.68
C ARG A 251 47.95 -34.58 17.16
N SER A 252 47.10 -35.46 17.74
CA SER A 252 46.10 -36.45 17.25
C SER A 252 45.26 -37.06 18.40
N GLY A 253 44.01 -37.52 18.17
CA GLY A 253 43.22 -38.31 19.16
C GLY A 253 41.92 -38.92 18.60
N ARG A 254 41.47 -40.08 19.13
CA ARG A 254 40.31 -40.87 18.60
C ARG A 254 39.70 -41.80 19.66
N LYS A 255 38.37 -41.83 19.83
CA LYS A 255 37.59 -42.99 20.36
C LYS A 255 36.08 -42.85 20.12
N SER A 256 35.32 -43.93 20.36
CA SER A 256 33.96 -44.15 19.85
C SER A 256 33.19 -45.20 20.67
N VAL A 257 31.86 -45.10 20.78
CA VAL A 257 30.95 -46.14 21.32
C VAL A 257 29.64 -46.19 20.50
N LYS A 258 28.96 -47.34 20.47
CA LYS A 258 27.68 -47.65 19.78
C LYS A 258 26.70 -48.36 20.72
N SER A 259 25.39 -48.14 20.51
CA SER A 259 24.25 -49.05 20.78
C SER A 259 22.98 -48.36 20.22
N GLU A 260 22.15 -48.88 19.31
CA GLU A 260 21.42 -50.17 19.19
C GLU A 260 20.36 -50.43 20.28
N THR A 261 19.14 -50.98 20.05
CA THR A 261 18.19 -51.09 18.91
C THR A 261 16.88 -51.73 19.44
N LYS A 262 15.65 -51.29 19.09
CA LYS A 262 14.45 -52.17 18.81
C LYS A 262 13.09 -51.47 18.56
N ALA A 263 12.44 -51.92 17.47
CA ALA A 263 11.02 -52.32 17.24
C ALA A 263 9.78 -51.56 17.80
N ALA A 264 8.67 -51.66 17.04
CA ALA A 264 7.33 -51.12 17.31
C ALA A 264 6.32 -52.19 17.84
N PRO A 265 5.02 -51.84 18.00
CA PRO A 265 4.04 -52.32 17.00
C PRO A 265 2.99 -51.25 16.56
N GLU A 266 2.03 -51.68 15.74
CA GLU A 266 1.05 -50.85 15.00
C GLU A 266 -0.35 -50.80 15.66
N THR A 267 -1.20 -49.83 15.27
CA THR A 267 -2.67 -49.98 15.20
C THR A 267 -3.30 -48.92 14.27
N SER A 268 -4.58 -49.09 13.90
CA SER A 268 -5.19 -48.55 12.67
C SER A 268 -6.06 -47.27 12.81
N GLU A 269 -6.51 -46.77 11.65
CA GLU A 269 -7.75 -45.99 11.40
C GLU A 269 -7.90 -44.56 11.97
N GLY A 270 -7.36 -43.60 11.20
CA GLY A 270 -8.19 -42.84 10.24
C GLY A 270 -9.34 -41.96 10.74
N GLN A 271 -9.12 -40.64 10.76
CA GLN A 271 -10.17 -39.63 10.53
C GLN A 271 -9.62 -38.40 9.79
N SER A 272 -10.51 -37.57 9.24
CA SER A 272 -10.16 -36.53 8.26
C SER A 272 -9.96 -35.15 8.91
N ASP A 273 -8.70 -34.73 9.07
CA ASP A 273 -8.39 -33.36 9.50
C ASP A 273 -8.71 -32.35 8.39
N THR A 274 -9.75 -31.55 8.63
CA THR A 274 -9.98 -30.31 7.87
C THR A 274 -8.99 -29.24 8.34
N PRO A 275 -8.42 -28.40 7.45
CA PRO A 275 -7.51 -27.34 7.86
C PRO A 275 -8.22 -26.29 8.73
N GLY A 276 -8.02 -26.39 10.05
CA GLY A 276 -8.66 -25.51 11.03
C GLY A 276 -8.41 -24.04 10.74
N SER A 277 -9.47 -23.24 10.76
CA SER A 277 -9.43 -21.78 10.62
C SER A 277 -8.43 -21.18 11.62
N SER A 278 -7.34 -20.61 11.14
CA SER A 278 -6.39 -19.89 12.00
C SER A 278 -7.02 -18.57 12.40
N GLU A 279 -7.59 -18.51 13.61
CA GLU A 279 -8.27 -17.33 14.13
C GLU A 279 -7.37 -16.09 14.07
N ALA A 280 -7.67 -15.18 13.14
CA ALA A 280 -6.96 -13.93 13.02
C ALA A 280 -7.25 -13.08 14.26
N VAL A 281 -6.24 -12.96 15.13
CA VAL A 281 -6.33 -12.32 16.45
C VAL A 281 -6.89 -10.90 16.35
N VAL A 282 -8.15 -10.75 16.79
CA VAL A 282 -8.63 -9.45 17.27
C VAL A 282 -7.79 -9.17 18.52
N LYS A 283 -6.88 -8.20 18.45
CA LYS A 283 -6.19 -7.71 19.65
C LYS A 283 -7.18 -6.89 20.46
N THR A 284 -7.95 -7.56 21.31
CA THR A 284 -8.85 -6.95 22.29
C THR A 284 -8.08 -5.92 23.09
N ILE A 285 -8.41 -4.65 22.88
CA ILE A 285 -7.78 -3.54 23.58
C ILE A 285 -8.46 -3.43 24.94
N VAL A 286 -7.75 -3.76 26.01
CA VAL A 286 -8.27 -3.65 27.38
C VAL A 286 -8.50 -2.16 27.70
N MET A 287 -9.76 -1.75 27.77
CA MET A 287 -10.16 -0.36 28.01
C MET A 287 -10.65 -0.16 29.45
N ASN A 288 -9.73 0.25 30.32
CA ASN A 288 -10.10 0.98 31.52
C ASN A 288 -9.94 2.47 31.19
N GLY A 289 -11.03 3.24 31.29
CA GLY A 289 -11.06 4.68 30.96
C GLY A 289 -11.33 5.02 29.48
N ARG A 290 -11.49 6.32 29.19
CA ARG A 290 -11.91 6.85 27.86
C ARG A 290 -10.89 6.63 26.73
N ALA A 291 -9.64 6.33 27.07
CA ALA A 291 -8.57 6.08 26.12
C ALA A 291 -7.83 4.79 26.48
N PRO A 292 -7.45 3.98 25.48
CA PRO A 292 -6.76 2.73 25.73
C PRO A 292 -5.29 2.98 26.09
N VAL A 293 -4.78 2.22 27.07
CA VAL A 293 -3.34 2.16 27.32
C VAL A 293 -2.64 1.55 26.10
N ASP A 294 -1.57 2.19 25.65
CA ASP A 294 -0.76 1.72 24.53
C ASP A 294 -0.29 0.26 24.75
N PRO A 295 -0.61 -0.71 23.86
CA PRO A 295 -0.27 -2.12 24.04
C PRO A 295 1.23 -2.43 24.17
N GLU A 296 2.10 -1.51 23.72
CA GLU A 296 3.55 -1.63 23.93
C GLU A 296 3.98 -1.32 25.37
N CYS A 297 3.12 -0.68 26.19
CA CYS A 297 3.35 -0.42 27.61
C CYS A 297 3.03 -1.67 28.47
N LYS A 298 3.70 -2.79 28.18
CA LYS A 298 3.43 -4.12 28.76
C LYS A 298 3.44 -4.16 30.30
N ALA A 299 4.14 -3.23 30.96
CA ALA A 299 4.19 -3.12 32.42
C ALA A 299 2.91 -2.54 33.06
N LYS A 300 2.07 -1.85 32.27
CA LYS A 300 0.87 -1.12 32.71
C LYS A 300 -0.42 -1.62 32.04
N LEU A 301 -0.31 -2.33 30.91
CA LEU A 301 -1.46 -2.93 30.21
C LEU A 301 -2.31 -3.79 31.17
N GLY A 302 -3.61 -3.50 31.25
CA GLY A 302 -4.55 -4.14 32.19
C GLY A 302 -4.43 -3.74 33.67
N LYS A 303 -3.37 -3.00 34.06
CA LYS A 303 -3.08 -2.59 35.45
C LYS A 303 -3.26 -1.08 35.69
N ALA A 304 -3.44 -0.34 34.62
CA ALA A 304 -3.62 1.11 34.61
C ALA A 304 -4.69 1.50 33.59
N HIS A 305 -5.17 2.74 33.72
CA HIS A 305 -5.98 3.45 32.74
C HIS A 305 -5.25 4.71 32.27
N VAL A 306 -5.62 5.21 31.08
CA VAL A 306 -5.25 6.57 30.69
C VAL A 306 -6.01 7.56 31.58
N TYR A 307 -5.29 8.53 32.14
CA TYR A 307 -5.86 9.54 33.00
C TYR A 307 -6.72 10.54 32.23
N SER A 308 -7.83 10.96 32.84
CA SER A 308 -8.70 12.01 32.31
C SER A 308 -9.32 12.85 33.43
N GLU A 309 -9.58 14.11 33.12
CA GLU A 309 -10.24 15.08 34.01
C GLU A 309 -11.42 15.72 33.25
N GLY A 310 -12.64 15.28 33.57
CA GLY A 310 -13.82 15.62 32.76
C GLY A 310 -13.63 15.17 31.31
N ASN A 311 -13.63 16.12 30.38
CA ASN A 311 -13.37 15.87 28.96
C ASN A 311 -11.88 15.98 28.55
N ASN A 312 -10.99 16.34 29.48
CA ASN A 312 -9.55 16.41 29.22
C ASN A 312 -8.89 15.03 29.39
N VAL A 313 -8.81 14.27 28.30
CA VAL A 313 -8.05 13.01 28.24
C VAL A 313 -6.56 13.30 28.03
N TYR A 314 -5.70 12.79 28.92
CA TYR A 314 -4.24 12.97 28.85
C TYR A 314 -3.57 11.88 27.97
N ASP A 315 -3.95 11.86 26.70
CA ASP A 315 -3.35 11.05 25.62
C ASP A 315 -3.20 11.92 24.37
N VAL A 316 -2.07 11.81 23.69
CA VAL A 316 -1.81 12.55 22.45
C VAL A 316 -0.85 11.82 21.52
N MET A 317 -1.29 11.60 20.29
CA MET A 317 -0.45 11.19 19.18
C MET A 317 0.02 12.42 18.41
N LEU A 318 1.33 12.52 18.18
CA LEU A 318 1.96 13.57 17.40
C LEU A 318 2.65 12.98 16.16
N ASN A 319 2.64 13.71 15.04
CA ASN A 319 3.31 13.30 13.80
C ASN A 319 4.21 14.41 13.23
N GLN A 320 5.24 14.03 12.48
CA GLN A 320 6.15 14.95 11.80
C GLN A 320 6.75 14.28 10.56
N THR A 321 6.41 14.81 9.39
CA THR A 321 7.09 14.47 8.13
C THR A 321 7.91 15.66 7.61
N ASN A 322 9.12 15.38 7.13
CA ASN A 322 9.90 16.24 6.26
C ASN A 322 10.50 15.33 5.17
N VAL A 323 9.97 15.46 3.95
CA VAL A 323 10.34 14.68 2.77
C VAL A 323 11.82 14.84 2.43
N GLY A 324 12.32 16.08 2.39
CA GLY A 324 13.70 16.39 1.98
C GLY A 324 14.79 15.82 2.90
N LEU A 325 14.44 15.45 4.14
CA LEU A 325 15.35 14.87 5.12
C LEU A 325 15.01 13.40 5.48
N ASN A 326 14.14 12.73 4.71
CA ASN A 326 13.60 11.38 5.01
C ASN A 326 13.12 11.22 6.47
N ASN A 327 12.57 12.28 7.05
CA ASN A 327 11.95 12.24 8.38
C ASN A 327 10.46 11.93 8.21
N ASN A 328 10.00 10.84 8.83
CA ASN A 328 8.59 10.47 8.92
C ASN A 328 8.38 9.85 10.31
N LYS A 329 8.07 10.68 11.30
CA LYS A 329 8.29 10.41 12.73
C LYS A 329 7.03 10.66 13.56
N PHE A 330 6.74 9.75 14.49
CA PHE A 330 5.65 9.90 15.46
C PHE A 330 6.19 10.10 16.89
N TYR A 331 5.36 10.68 17.76
CA TYR A 331 5.60 10.78 19.20
C TYR A 331 4.26 10.65 19.94
N LEU A 332 4.08 9.57 20.70
CA LEU A 332 2.94 9.32 21.58
C LEU A 332 3.30 9.73 23.02
N ILE A 333 2.37 10.37 23.72
CA ILE A 333 2.46 10.67 25.16
C ILE A 333 1.14 10.25 25.83
N GLN A 334 1.21 9.47 26.91
CA GLN A 334 0.06 9.08 27.73
C GLN A 334 0.37 9.30 29.22
N LEU A 335 -0.51 9.99 29.94
CA LEU A 335 -0.49 10.00 31.41
C LEU A 335 -1.32 8.81 31.89
N LEU A 336 -0.68 7.85 32.55
CA LEU A 336 -1.28 6.63 33.06
C LEU A 336 -1.47 6.74 34.58
N ARG A 337 -2.61 6.24 35.07
CA ARG A 337 -2.90 6.05 36.49
C ARG A 337 -3.13 4.56 36.75
N ASP A 338 -2.47 4.02 37.76
CA ASP A 338 -2.68 2.62 38.18
C ASP A 338 -4.11 2.43 38.74
N ASN A 339 -4.67 1.25 38.52
CA ASN A 339 -6.07 0.96 38.91
C ASN A 339 -6.17 0.83 40.44
N ASP A 340 -5.34 -0.03 41.02
CA ASP A 340 -5.45 -0.50 42.41
C ASP A 340 -4.74 0.43 43.42
N ILE A 341 -3.88 1.32 42.93
CA ILE A 341 -3.01 2.20 43.73
C ILE A 341 -3.08 3.61 43.11
N LYS A 342 -3.05 4.67 43.94
CA LYS A 342 -2.94 6.08 43.50
C LYS A 342 -1.54 6.44 42.99
N SER A 343 -1.00 5.63 42.07
CA SER A 343 0.31 5.74 41.43
C SER A 343 0.13 6.27 40.01
N PHE A 344 0.98 7.21 39.61
CA PHE A 344 0.94 7.86 38.30
C PHE A 344 2.23 7.61 37.52
N SER A 345 2.13 7.57 36.19
CA SER A 345 3.28 7.38 35.32
C SER A 345 3.05 8.00 33.94
N VAL A 346 4.03 8.71 33.38
CA VAL A 346 3.95 9.18 31.99
C VAL A 346 4.66 8.17 31.09
N TRP A 347 3.91 7.64 30.13
CA TRP A 347 4.40 6.79 29.05
C TRP A 347 4.67 7.64 27.81
N MET A 348 5.78 7.37 27.13
CA MET A 348 6.19 8.05 25.90
C MET A 348 6.71 7.01 24.91
N ARG A 349 6.27 7.06 23.64
CA ARG A 349 6.78 6.16 22.59
C ARG A 349 6.97 6.91 21.27
N TRP A 350 8.13 6.74 20.62
CA TRP A 350 8.51 7.56 19.46
C TRP A 350 9.44 6.83 18.49
N GLY A 351 9.47 7.27 17.25
CA GLY A 351 10.32 6.68 16.20
C GLY A 351 9.76 6.93 14.82
N ARG A 352 10.02 6.02 13.89
CA ARG A 352 9.50 6.11 12.51
C ARG A 352 8.02 5.69 12.44
N VAL A 353 7.23 6.34 11.59
CA VAL A 353 5.87 5.88 11.23
C VAL A 353 5.96 4.46 10.66
N GLY A 354 4.93 3.63 10.89
CA GLY A 354 4.95 2.20 10.55
C GLY A 354 5.82 1.29 11.43
N ARG A 355 6.63 1.83 12.37
CA ARG A 355 7.51 1.04 13.27
C ARG A 355 7.14 1.23 14.74
N VAL A 356 7.53 0.27 15.58
CA VAL A 356 7.22 0.25 17.04
C VAL A 356 7.82 1.45 17.76
N GLY A 357 9.10 1.75 17.48
CA GLY A 357 9.83 2.87 18.06
C GLY A 357 10.52 2.57 19.39
N MET A 358 11.26 3.55 19.90
CA MET A 358 11.78 3.58 21.28
C MET A 358 10.67 4.04 22.23
N ASN A 359 10.78 3.71 23.52
CA ASN A 359 9.82 4.13 24.53
C ASN A 359 10.48 4.50 25.86
N SER A 360 9.69 5.10 26.77
CA SER A 360 10.06 5.39 28.15
C SER A 360 8.81 5.38 29.02
N LEU A 361 8.87 4.68 30.15
CA LEU A 361 7.87 4.76 31.22
C LEU A 361 8.49 5.45 32.43
N LYS A 362 8.03 6.65 32.75
CA LYS A 362 8.47 7.39 33.94
C LYS A 362 7.41 7.32 35.04
N LYS A 363 7.74 6.75 36.19
CA LYS A 363 6.92 6.89 37.41
C LYS A 363 7.01 8.33 37.92
N CYS A 364 5.93 8.82 38.50
CA CYS A 364 5.80 10.16 39.08
C CYS A 364 5.41 10.03 40.56
N SER A 365 5.78 10.97 41.43
CA SER A 365 5.47 10.84 42.88
C SER A 365 3.99 11.07 43.15
N ASN A 366 3.37 11.99 42.40
CA ASN A 366 1.97 12.36 42.49
C ASN A 366 1.42 12.79 41.10
N LEU A 367 0.19 13.28 41.07
CA LEU A 367 -0.50 13.69 39.84
C LEU A 367 0.06 14.99 39.22
N LEU A 368 0.54 15.95 40.03
CA LEU A 368 1.06 17.22 39.55
C LEU A 368 2.35 16.99 38.74
N ASP A 369 3.32 16.26 39.28
CA ASP A 369 4.53 15.82 38.57
C ASP A 369 4.20 15.15 37.22
N ALA A 370 3.11 14.36 37.19
CA ALA A 370 2.71 13.61 36.01
C ALA A 370 2.06 14.49 34.95
N ARG A 371 1.32 15.53 35.36
CA ARG A 371 0.80 16.56 34.45
C ARG A 371 1.94 17.42 33.93
N GLU A 372 2.78 17.97 34.81
CA GLU A 372 3.93 18.79 34.44
C GLU A 372 4.82 18.05 33.43
N LEU A 373 5.24 16.82 33.72
CA LEU A 373 6.05 16.00 32.81
C LEU A 373 5.36 15.70 31.46
N PHE A 374 4.04 15.59 31.41
CA PHE A 374 3.27 15.40 30.18
C PHE A 374 3.22 16.70 29.36
N GLU A 375 2.82 17.80 30.00
CA GLU A 375 2.56 19.09 29.37
C GLU A 375 3.86 19.76 28.89
N ASP A 376 4.92 19.64 29.67
CA ASP A 376 6.29 20.06 29.33
C ASP A 376 6.86 19.27 28.14
N LYS A 377 6.52 17.97 28.03
CA LYS A 377 6.89 17.14 26.87
C LYS A 377 6.06 17.46 25.64
N PHE A 378 4.78 17.78 25.78
CA PHE A 378 3.97 18.32 24.69
C PHE A 378 4.57 19.63 24.17
N LEU A 379 4.77 20.62 25.04
CA LEU A 379 5.32 21.94 24.73
C LEU A 379 6.72 21.86 24.08
N GLN A 380 7.60 20.96 24.55
CA GLN A 380 8.93 20.75 23.95
C GLN A 380 8.85 20.26 22.49
N LYS A 381 7.86 19.41 22.16
CA LYS A 381 7.70 18.74 20.85
C LYS A 381 6.87 19.56 19.86
N THR A 382 5.85 20.27 20.33
CA THR A 382 4.88 21.01 19.50
C THR A 382 5.07 22.52 19.51
N LYS A 383 5.71 23.07 20.56
CA LYS A 383 5.74 24.52 20.87
C LYS A 383 4.35 25.15 21.10
N ASN A 384 3.38 24.35 21.52
CA ASN A 384 2.04 24.77 21.97
C ASN A 384 1.81 24.34 23.42
N GLU A 385 1.00 25.08 24.18
CA GLU A 385 0.56 24.67 25.52
C GLU A 385 -0.54 23.59 25.45
N TRP A 386 -0.58 22.69 26.43
CA TRP A 386 -1.57 21.61 26.48
C TRP A 386 -2.98 22.11 26.86
N SER A 387 -3.06 23.12 27.73
CA SER A 387 -4.26 23.89 28.05
C SER A 387 -4.92 24.46 26.79
N GLN A 388 -4.12 25.07 25.91
CA GLN A 388 -4.55 25.78 24.70
C GLN A 388 -4.61 24.90 23.44
N ARG A 389 -4.58 23.56 23.58
CA ARG A 389 -4.54 22.62 22.43
C ARG A 389 -5.79 22.65 21.53
N SER A 390 -6.89 23.26 21.96
CA SER A 390 -8.07 23.54 21.12
C SER A 390 -7.81 24.60 20.05
N SER A 391 -6.83 25.48 20.28
CA SER A 391 -6.35 26.52 19.34
C SER A 391 -4.91 26.23 18.87
N PHE A 392 -4.57 24.94 18.73
CA PHE A 392 -3.23 24.49 18.33
C PHE A 392 -2.78 25.08 16.98
N GLN A 393 -1.56 25.61 16.93
CA GLN A 393 -0.94 26.15 15.72
C GLN A 393 0.32 25.37 15.33
N LYS A 394 0.38 24.92 14.08
CA LYS A 394 1.49 24.09 13.61
C LYS A 394 2.78 24.89 13.38
N VAL A 395 3.72 24.77 14.31
CA VAL A 395 5.06 25.38 14.20
C VAL A 395 5.94 24.61 13.20
N GLN A 396 6.70 25.34 12.36
CA GLN A 396 7.65 24.76 11.40
C GLN A 396 8.78 23.99 12.13
N GLY A 397 9.24 22.87 11.57
CA GLY A 397 10.28 22.03 12.19
C GLY A 397 9.87 21.32 13.50
N LYS A 398 8.64 21.54 14.00
CA LYS A 398 8.05 20.86 15.16
C LYS A 398 7.04 19.80 14.77
N TYR A 399 6.59 19.02 15.74
CA TYR A 399 5.54 18.03 15.56
C TYR A 399 4.17 18.70 15.39
N ASP A 400 3.29 18.02 14.69
CA ASP A 400 1.86 18.32 14.58
C ASP A 400 1.07 17.40 15.50
N ILE A 401 -0.16 17.77 15.81
CA ILE A 401 -1.10 16.89 16.49
C ILE A 401 -1.81 15.99 15.46
N VAL A 402 -2.03 14.73 15.82
CA VAL A 402 -3.00 13.86 15.15
C VAL A 402 -4.22 13.82 16.05
N PRO A 403 -5.32 14.54 15.74
CA PRO A 403 -6.53 14.53 16.54
C PRO A 403 -7.09 13.12 16.56
N ILE A 404 -7.16 12.55 17.76
CA ILE A 404 -7.82 11.27 18.03
C ILE A 404 -9.15 11.59 18.70
N ASP A 405 -10.22 11.02 18.17
CA ASP A 405 -11.50 11.06 18.86
C ASP A 405 -11.54 10.07 20.04
N TYR A 406 -12.00 10.58 21.19
CA TYR A 406 -12.26 9.83 22.43
C TYR A 406 -13.69 10.10 22.97
N SER A 407 -14.53 10.86 22.26
CA SER A 407 -15.90 11.18 22.69
C SER A 407 -16.89 10.04 22.46
N THR A 408 -16.45 8.94 21.86
CA THR A 408 -17.24 7.72 21.70
C THR A 408 -17.00 6.78 22.88
N ASP A 409 -17.86 6.83 23.90
CA ASP A 409 -17.83 5.89 25.01
C ASP A 409 -17.87 4.43 24.52
N ALA A 410 -17.41 3.53 25.40
CA ALA A 410 -17.50 2.08 25.27
C ALA A 410 -17.02 1.46 23.93
N MET A 411 -15.82 0.90 23.93
CA MET A 411 -15.76 -0.54 23.65
C MET A 411 -16.09 -1.24 24.97
N GLN A 412 -17.37 -1.53 25.24
CA GLN A 412 -17.73 -2.40 26.35
C GLN A 412 -17.32 -3.82 25.97
N THR A 413 -16.08 -4.19 26.30
CA THR A 413 -15.69 -5.58 26.41
C THR A 413 -16.51 -6.20 27.53
N THR A 414 -17.43 -7.10 27.20
CA THR A 414 -18.02 -8.00 28.19
C THR A 414 -16.89 -8.72 28.91
N GLU A 415 -16.82 -8.58 30.22
CA GLU A 415 -15.79 -9.23 31.02
C GLU A 415 -15.89 -10.74 30.85
N THR A 416 -14.84 -11.37 30.33
CA THR A 416 -14.68 -12.83 30.36
C THR A 416 -14.23 -13.23 31.76
N ASP A 417 -15.11 -12.99 32.73
CA ASP A 417 -14.96 -13.52 34.08
C ASP A 417 -15.17 -15.04 34.05
N GLY A 418 -14.63 -15.74 35.05
CA GLY A 418 -14.35 -17.19 35.02
C GLY A 418 -15.54 -18.16 35.07
N ALA A 419 -16.61 -17.95 34.29
CA ALA A 419 -17.75 -18.85 34.19
C ALA A 419 -18.31 -18.95 32.76
N GLN A 420 -18.44 -20.18 32.25
CA GLN A 420 -19.09 -20.45 30.97
C GLN A 420 -20.61 -20.27 31.08
N LYS A 421 -21.10 -19.03 30.91
CA LYS A 421 -22.46 -18.85 30.37
C LYS A 421 -22.45 -19.29 28.90
N PRO A 422 -23.49 -20.01 28.42
CA PRO A 422 -23.64 -20.26 26.99
C PRO A 422 -23.71 -18.92 26.25
N PRO A 423 -23.23 -18.85 24.99
CA PRO A 423 -23.36 -17.63 24.20
C PRO A 423 -24.85 -17.23 24.12
N PRO A 424 -25.18 -15.93 24.23
CA PRO A 424 -26.56 -15.50 24.09
C PRO A 424 -27.08 -15.92 22.71
N LEU A 425 -28.32 -16.41 22.67
CA LEU A 425 -29.01 -16.77 21.43
C LEU A 425 -29.08 -15.54 20.53
N GLN A 426 -28.15 -15.41 19.59
CA GLN A 426 -28.24 -14.41 18.54
C GLN A 426 -29.51 -14.70 17.76
N LYS A 427 -30.45 -13.74 17.79
CA LYS A 427 -31.62 -13.75 16.90
C LYS A 427 -31.10 -13.87 15.47
N GLN A 428 -31.72 -14.73 14.68
CA GLN A 428 -31.45 -14.78 13.24
C GLN A 428 -31.90 -13.47 12.60
N SER A 429 -31.17 -13.02 11.58
CA SER A 429 -31.57 -11.87 10.77
C SER A 429 -32.93 -12.10 10.10
N LEU A 430 -33.73 -11.05 9.99
CA LEU A 430 -34.98 -11.06 9.23
C LEU A 430 -34.80 -10.62 7.76
N LEU A 431 -33.57 -10.27 7.37
CA LEU A 431 -33.23 -9.84 6.01
C LEU A 431 -33.06 -11.04 5.05
N ASP A 432 -33.32 -10.82 3.75
CA ASP A 432 -32.98 -11.78 2.70
C ASP A 432 -31.47 -12.09 2.73
N LEU A 433 -31.09 -13.36 2.56
CA LEU A 433 -29.72 -13.83 2.63
C LEU A 433 -28.77 -13.09 1.66
N ARG A 434 -29.26 -12.60 0.52
CA ARG A 434 -28.50 -11.78 -0.43
C ARG A 434 -28.18 -10.40 0.15
N VAL A 435 -29.11 -9.81 0.91
CA VAL A 435 -28.90 -8.55 1.64
C VAL A 435 -27.94 -8.77 2.82
N GLN A 436 -28.07 -9.89 3.54
CA GLN A 436 -27.09 -10.26 4.59
C GLN A 436 -25.66 -10.37 4.00
N ASN A 437 -25.49 -11.14 2.92
CA ASN A 437 -24.21 -11.27 2.20
C ASN A 437 -23.67 -9.93 1.66
N LEU A 438 -24.54 -8.98 1.31
CA LEU A 438 -24.13 -7.63 0.89
C LEU A 438 -23.64 -6.81 2.09
N LEU A 439 -24.35 -6.85 3.22
CA LEU A 439 -23.97 -6.16 4.45
C LEU A 439 -22.68 -6.73 5.06
N GLU A 440 -22.47 -8.04 5.02
CA GLU A 440 -21.19 -8.67 5.39
C GLU A 440 -20.01 -8.27 4.50
N LEU A 441 -20.27 -7.88 3.24
CA LEU A 441 -19.26 -7.37 2.32
C LEU A 441 -18.93 -5.89 2.60
N ILE A 442 -19.92 -5.05 2.89
CA ILE A 442 -19.75 -3.59 3.03
C ILE A 442 -19.58 -3.09 4.48
N CYS A 443 -20.05 -3.82 5.50
CA CYS A 443 -19.81 -3.52 6.92
C CYS A 443 -18.49 -4.20 7.43
N ASN A 444 -17.57 -4.60 6.53
CA ASN A 444 -16.38 -5.42 6.86
C ASN A 444 -15.14 -4.60 7.25
N VAL A 445 -14.93 -4.41 8.55
CA VAL A 445 -13.79 -3.63 9.09
C VAL A 445 -12.42 -4.19 8.67
N ARG A 446 -12.26 -5.51 8.51
CA ARG A 446 -10.96 -6.10 8.10
C ARG A 446 -10.62 -5.76 6.64
N ALA A 447 -11.61 -5.83 5.75
CA ALA A 447 -11.43 -5.43 4.35
C ALA A 447 -11.14 -3.91 4.22
N MET A 448 -11.74 -3.09 5.10
CA MET A 448 -11.46 -1.65 5.22
C MET A 448 -10.01 -1.38 5.67
N GLU A 449 -9.53 -2.08 6.71
CA GLU A 449 -8.13 -2.00 7.17
C GLU A 449 -7.14 -2.39 6.06
N GLU A 450 -7.38 -3.50 5.36
CA GLU A 450 -6.55 -3.93 4.24
C GLU A 450 -6.50 -2.88 3.12
N THR A 451 -7.65 -2.32 2.71
CA THR A 451 -7.74 -1.30 1.65
C THR A 451 -6.89 -0.06 1.99
N ILE A 452 -6.93 0.37 3.24
CA ILE A 452 -6.18 1.54 3.71
C ILE A 452 -4.67 1.26 3.85
N LEU A 453 -4.29 0.04 4.24
CA LEU A 453 -2.89 -0.43 4.23
C LEU A 453 -2.33 -0.58 2.81
N GLU A 454 -3.14 -1.03 1.85
CA GLU A 454 -2.80 -1.04 0.42
C GLU A 454 -2.49 0.40 -0.06
N MET A 455 -3.27 1.39 0.37
CA MET A 455 -3.06 2.83 0.09
C MET A 455 -1.94 3.51 0.91
N LYS A 456 -1.21 2.74 1.75
CA LYS A 456 -0.01 3.12 2.54
C LYS A 456 -0.24 4.05 3.74
N PHE A 457 -1.46 4.12 4.27
CA PHE A 457 -1.78 4.87 5.50
C PHE A 457 -1.46 4.05 6.76
N ASP A 458 -0.99 4.69 7.84
CA ASP A 458 -0.62 4.00 9.10
C ASP A 458 -1.82 3.80 10.04
N ALA A 459 -2.66 2.82 9.70
CA ALA A 459 -3.83 2.41 10.49
C ALA A 459 -3.50 1.95 11.93
N LYS A 460 -2.22 1.70 12.26
CA LYS A 460 -1.81 1.35 13.64
C LYS A 460 -1.64 2.59 14.54
N LYS A 461 -1.53 3.78 13.96
CA LYS A 461 -1.27 5.05 14.69
C LYS A 461 -2.42 6.05 14.56
N ALA A 462 -3.16 5.96 13.47
CA ALA A 462 -4.50 6.52 13.36
C ALA A 462 -5.49 5.36 13.09
N PRO A 463 -6.02 4.69 14.13
CA PRO A 463 -7.04 3.65 13.95
C PRO A 463 -8.26 4.20 13.21
N LEU A 464 -8.89 3.36 12.40
CA LEU A 464 -9.87 3.78 11.39
C LEU A 464 -11.03 4.63 11.96
N GLY A 465 -11.57 4.26 13.13
CA GLY A 465 -12.64 4.99 13.80
C GLY A 465 -12.21 6.20 14.64
N LYS A 466 -10.98 6.71 14.46
CA LYS A 466 -10.39 7.78 15.30
C LYS A 466 -9.85 8.99 14.54
N LEU A 467 -9.75 8.93 13.21
CA LEU A 467 -9.37 10.09 12.40
C LEU A 467 -10.57 11.04 12.29
N THR A 468 -10.40 12.31 12.65
CA THR A 468 -11.52 13.27 12.69
C THR A 468 -11.82 13.89 11.31
N LYS A 469 -13.07 14.30 11.08
CA LYS A 469 -13.47 15.15 9.94
C LYS A 469 -12.60 16.40 9.78
N ALA A 470 -12.16 17.00 10.89
CA ALA A 470 -11.22 18.12 10.87
C ALA A 470 -9.85 17.73 10.28
N GLN A 471 -9.35 16.53 10.59
CA GLN A 471 -8.09 16.02 10.03
C GLN A 471 -8.23 15.63 8.55
N ILE A 472 -9.38 15.09 8.13
CA ILE A 472 -9.70 14.85 6.71
C ILE A 472 -9.71 16.16 5.91
N LYS A 473 -10.42 17.17 6.41
CA LYS A 473 -10.42 18.53 5.84
C LYS A 473 -9.01 19.10 5.77
N ALA A 474 -8.24 18.98 6.85
CA ALA A 474 -6.86 19.42 6.90
C ALA A 474 -6.00 18.67 5.85
N GLY A 475 -6.24 17.38 5.62
CA GLY A 475 -5.64 16.61 4.52
C GLY A 475 -5.93 17.24 3.16
N TYR A 476 -7.21 17.50 2.84
CA TYR A 476 -7.62 18.14 1.58
C TYR A 476 -6.99 19.53 1.38
N GLU A 477 -6.96 20.37 2.42
CA GLU A 477 -6.29 21.68 2.38
C GLU A 477 -4.80 21.59 2.03
N SER A 478 -4.10 20.58 2.55
CA SER A 478 -2.69 20.35 2.19
C SER A 478 -2.52 19.80 0.77
N LEU A 479 -3.47 18.99 0.27
CA LEU A 479 -3.48 18.57 -1.13
C LEU A 479 -3.77 19.73 -2.10
N LYS A 480 -4.50 20.78 -1.70
CA LYS A 480 -4.61 22.03 -2.50
C LYS A 480 -3.28 22.76 -2.68
N LYS A 481 -2.37 22.68 -1.70
CA LYS A 481 -1.01 23.24 -1.84
C LYS A 481 -0.20 22.43 -2.86
N VAL A 482 -0.33 21.11 -2.84
CA VAL A 482 0.24 20.19 -3.84
C VAL A 482 -0.33 20.50 -5.24
N GLU A 483 -1.65 20.62 -5.39
CA GLU A 483 -2.32 21.04 -6.63
C GLU A 483 -1.78 22.38 -7.16
N SER A 484 -1.64 23.39 -6.29
CA SER A 484 -1.10 24.70 -6.65
C SER A 484 0.33 24.61 -7.19
N CYS A 485 1.16 23.73 -6.63
CA CYS A 485 2.51 23.46 -7.13
C CYS A 485 2.47 22.78 -8.51
N LEU A 486 1.61 21.77 -8.69
CA LEU A 486 1.43 21.06 -9.98
C LEU A 486 0.97 22.01 -11.09
N LYS A 487 -0.09 22.81 -10.87
CA LYS A 487 -0.61 23.75 -11.89
C LYS A 487 0.39 24.83 -12.30
N ARG A 488 1.38 25.14 -11.45
CA ARG A 488 2.49 26.07 -11.74
C ARG A 488 3.77 25.37 -12.22
N ASN A 489 3.78 24.03 -12.34
CA ASN A 489 4.97 23.22 -12.61
C ASN A 489 6.14 23.47 -11.62
N VAL A 490 5.84 23.79 -10.36
CA VAL A 490 6.83 24.02 -9.31
C VAL A 490 7.12 22.72 -8.57
N PHE A 491 8.29 22.13 -8.82
CA PHE A 491 8.72 20.86 -8.20
C PHE A 491 9.87 21.02 -7.18
N GLY A 492 10.21 22.26 -6.83
CA GLY A 492 11.28 22.62 -5.89
C GLY A 492 10.85 22.55 -4.41
N ARG A 493 11.47 23.40 -3.57
CA ARG A 493 11.24 23.40 -2.10
C ARG A 493 9.76 23.50 -1.72
N GLU A 494 8.99 24.35 -2.38
CA GLU A 494 7.55 24.52 -2.12
C GLU A 494 6.78 23.19 -2.21
N MET A 495 7.12 22.34 -3.19
CA MET A 495 6.51 21.03 -3.38
C MET A 495 6.94 20.02 -2.32
N VAL A 496 8.21 20.08 -1.91
CA VAL A 496 8.75 19.27 -0.80
C VAL A 496 8.05 19.62 0.51
N ASP A 497 7.81 20.91 0.78
CA ASP A 497 7.11 21.38 1.97
C ASP A 497 5.61 21.05 1.92
N ALA A 498 4.94 21.22 0.78
CA ALA A 498 3.52 20.84 0.60
C ALA A 498 3.28 19.33 0.79
N CYS A 499 4.13 18.48 0.21
CA CYS A 499 4.08 17.03 0.43
C CYS A 499 4.40 16.67 1.88
N SER A 500 5.35 17.37 2.52
CA SER A 500 5.68 17.18 3.94
C SER A 500 4.51 17.54 4.86
N GLU A 501 3.75 18.60 4.55
CA GLU A 501 2.55 18.97 5.27
C GLU A 501 1.45 17.90 5.14
N PHE A 502 1.18 17.42 3.92
CA PHE A 502 0.20 16.35 3.70
C PHE A 502 0.54 15.07 4.48
N TYR A 503 1.77 14.58 4.39
CA TYR A 503 2.22 13.40 5.15
C TYR A 503 2.44 13.65 6.64
N THR A 504 2.34 14.90 7.10
CA THR A 504 2.28 15.23 8.52
C THR A 504 0.83 15.16 9.01
N ARG A 505 -0.12 15.73 8.28
CA ARG A 505 -1.56 15.68 8.59
C ARG A 505 -2.13 14.27 8.45
N ILE A 506 -1.70 13.51 7.44
CA ILE A 506 -2.20 12.17 7.09
C ILE A 506 -1.05 11.15 7.20
N PRO A 507 -0.93 10.39 8.31
CA PRO A 507 0.19 9.47 8.54
C PRO A 507 0.28 8.33 7.53
N HIS A 508 1.48 8.07 7.01
CA HIS A 508 1.76 7.02 6.01
C HIS A 508 2.98 6.17 6.38
N ASP A 509 2.93 4.85 6.17
CA ASP A 509 4.11 3.97 6.25
C ASP A 509 4.76 3.82 4.85
N PHE A 510 5.94 4.41 4.70
CA PHE A 510 6.80 4.29 3.51
C PHE A 510 7.98 3.32 3.71
N GLY A 511 7.99 2.58 4.82
CA GLY A 511 9.18 1.87 5.29
C GLY A 511 10.34 2.82 5.52
N MET A 512 11.58 2.35 5.31
CA MET A 512 12.79 3.17 5.45
C MET A 512 12.97 4.18 4.29
N LYS A 513 12.24 4.01 3.18
CA LYS A 513 12.32 4.87 1.99
C LYS A 513 11.81 6.29 2.28
N THR A 514 12.39 7.26 1.58
CA THR A 514 11.93 8.65 1.59
C THR A 514 10.46 8.74 1.15
N PRO A 515 9.59 9.49 1.86
CA PRO A 515 8.22 9.74 1.42
C PRO A 515 8.21 10.35 0.00
N PRO A 516 7.43 9.79 -0.96
CA PRO A 516 7.48 10.21 -2.37
C PRO A 516 6.83 11.59 -2.58
N LEU A 517 7.33 12.37 -3.53
CA LEU A 517 6.65 13.61 -3.95
C LEU A 517 5.47 13.26 -4.88
N ILE A 518 4.33 13.94 -4.67
CA ILE A 518 3.09 13.74 -5.43
C ILE A 518 3.18 14.51 -6.77
N ARG A 519 3.98 14.01 -7.72
CA ARG A 519 4.44 14.77 -8.91
C ARG A 519 3.43 14.84 -10.06
N THR A 520 2.37 14.05 -10.02
CA THR A 520 1.39 13.93 -11.11
C THR A 520 -0.05 14.09 -10.62
N GLU A 521 -0.95 14.47 -11.53
CA GLU A 521 -2.40 14.51 -11.26
C GLU A 521 -2.96 13.14 -10.85
N LYS A 522 -2.35 12.05 -11.34
CA LYS A 522 -2.70 10.67 -10.96
C LYS A 522 -2.39 10.40 -9.50
N GLU A 523 -1.17 10.69 -9.05
CA GLU A 523 -0.76 10.53 -7.64
C GLU A 523 -1.60 11.44 -6.73
N LEU A 524 -1.93 12.66 -7.18
CA LEU A 524 -2.83 13.55 -6.46
C LEU A 524 -4.24 12.93 -6.33
N LYS A 525 -4.80 12.38 -7.41
CA LYS A 525 -6.08 11.67 -7.40
C LYS A 525 -6.07 10.44 -6.47
N GLU A 526 -4.99 9.68 -6.45
CA GLU A 526 -4.81 8.55 -5.52
C GLU A 526 -4.80 9.00 -4.04
N LYS A 527 -4.34 10.22 -3.74
CA LYS A 527 -4.39 10.81 -2.38
C LYS A 527 -5.71 11.49 -2.03
N ILE A 528 -6.44 12.01 -3.02
CA ILE A 528 -7.84 12.43 -2.88
C ILE A 528 -8.71 11.22 -2.52
N GLN A 529 -8.57 10.11 -3.27
CA GLN A 529 -9.29 8.85 -3.01
C GLN A 529 -9.00 8.26 -1.63
N LEU A 530 -7.79 8.41 -1.10
CA LEU A 530 -7.48 7.98 0.27
C LEU A 530 -8.32 8.74 1.31
N LEU A 531 -8.54 10.05 1.13
CA LEU A 531 -9.35 10.86 2.04
C LEU A 531 -10.85 10.54 1.90
N GLU A 532 -11.33 10.26 0.68
CA GLU A 532 -12.69 9.78 0.43
C GLU A 532 -12.93 8.44 1.15
N VAL A 533 -12.05 7.45 0.92
CA VAL A 533 -12.07 6.12 1.57
C VAL A 533 -12.03 6.22 3.11
N LEU A 534 -11.16 7.07 3.67
CA LEU A 534 -11.07 7.28 5.12
C LEU A 534 -12.37 7.88 5.70
N SER A 535 -13.03 8.80 4.98
CA SER A 535 -14.28 9.42 5.42
C SER A 535 -15.45 8.42 5.42
N ASP A 536 -15.57 7.57 4.41
CA ASP A 536 -16.65 6.56 4.34
C ASP A 536 -16.46 5.44 5.39
N ILE A 537 -15.21 5.18 5.77
CA ILE A 537 -14.86 4.21 6.82
C ILE A 537 -15.10 4.76 8.24
N GLU A 538 -14.92 6.07 8.48
CA GLU A 538 -15.37 6.74 9.73
C GLU A 538 -16.88 6.52 9.95
N ILE A 539 -17.65 6.59 8.86
CA ILE A 539 -19.10 6.39 8.83
C ILE A 539 -19.45 4.92 9.12
N ALA A 540 -18.86 3.97 8.37
CA ALA A 540 -19.15 2.54 8.55
C ALA A 540 -18.87 2.05 9.99
N ILE A 541 -17.78 2.53 10.60
CA ILE A 541 -17.41 2.14 11.97
C ILE A 541 -18.39 2.70 13.02
N LYS A 542 -19.12 3.79 12.72
CA LYS A 542 -20.16 4.31 13.62
C LYS A 542 -21.37 3.38 13.66
N PHE A 543 -21.89 2.94 12.52
CA PHE A 543 -23.00 1.97 12.43
C PHE A 543 -22.67 0.63 13.13
N ILE A 544 -21.42 0.18 12.99
CA ILE A 544 -20.93 -1.06 13.62
C ILE A 544 -20.87 -0.95 15.16
N ARG A 545 -20.94 0.27 15.72
CA ARG A 545 -20.87 0.58 17.16
C ARG A 545 -22.18 1.06 17.79
N SER A 546 -23.15 1.58 17.03
CA SER A 546 -24.48 1.94 17.54
C SER A 546 -25.41 0.72 17.73
N ALA A 547 -25.03 -0.43 17.17
CA ALA A 547 -25.70 -1.73 17.33
C ALA A 547 -25.98 -2.13 18.80
N GLU A 548 -27.23 -1.93 19.26
CA GLU A 548 -27.71 -2.40 20.57
C GLU A 548 -27.79 -3.93 20.66
N GLN A 549 -27.74 -4.48 21.87
CA GLN A 549 -27.78 -5.95 22.10
C GLN A 549 -29.18 -6.59 21.89
N THR A 550 -30.17 -5.82 21.45
CA THR A 550 -31.58 -6.20 21.35
C THR A 550 -31.96 -6.88 20.03
N GLU A 551 -31.22 -6.61 18.95
CA GLU A 551 -31.48 -7.14 17.60
C GLU A 551 -30.24 -7.82 16.99
N HIS A 552 -30.35 -8.27 15.75
CA HIS A 552 -29.23 -8.86 15.01
C HIS A 552 -28.41 -7.75 14.31
N ARG A 553 -27.07 -7.90 14.31
CA ARG A 553 -26.15 -6.80 13.96
C ARG A 553 -26.21 -6.37 12.48
N LEU A 554 -26.56 -7.27 11.56
CA LEU A 554 -26.73 -6.90 10.15
C LEU A 554 -28.00 -6.05 9.95
N ASP A 555 -29.08 -6.40 10.65
CA ASP A 555 -30.37 -5.73 10.63
C ASP A 555 -30.24 -4.28 11.14
N GLN A 556 -29.37 -4.07 12.14
CA GLN A 556 -28.98 -2.73 12.61
C GLN A 556 -28.04 -2.00 11.63
N CYS A 557 -27.03 -2.67 11.03
CA CYS A 557 -26.23 -2.06 9.96
C CYS A 557 -27.15 -1.61 8.79
N TYR A 558 -28.20 -2.37 8.48
CA TYR A 558 -29.20 -2.08 7.45
C TYR A 558 -30.11 -0.90 7.80
N GLN A 559 -30.63 -0.82 9.04
CA GLN A 559 -31.42 0.32 9.50
C GLN A 559 -30.62 1.64 9.41
N GLU A 560 -29.38 1.63 9.90
CA GLU A 560 -28.45 2.77 9.87
C GLU A 560 -28.04 3.22 8.45
N LEU A 561 -28.19 2.36 7.44
CA LEU A 561 -28.04 2.79 6.04
C LEU A 561 -29.22 3.65 5.56
N HIS A 562 -30.37 3.69 6.24
CA HIS A 562 -31.55 4.47 5.82
C HIS A 562 -31.88 4.29 4.32
N CYS A 563 -31.74 3.05 3.83
CA CYS A 563 -31.71 2.73 2.41
C CYS A 563 -32.23 1.31 2.20
N LYS A 564 -33.46 1.20 1.68
CA LYS A 564 -34.11 -0.09 1.44
C LYS A 564 -33.45 -0.77 0.24
N MET A 565 -33.10 -2.04 0.40
CA MET A 565 -32.49 -2.85 -0.66
C MET A 565 -33.32 -4.12 -0.85
N THR A 566 -34.10 -4.18 -1.93
CA THR A 566 -34.94 -5.32 -2.27
C THR A 566 -34.25 -6.16 -3.36
N PRO A 567 -33.87 -7.42 -3.09
CA PRO A 567 -33.27 -8.29 -4.10
C PRO A 567 -34.14 -8.43 -5.35
N LEU A 568 -33.49 -8.58 -6.50
CA LEU A 568 -34.11 -8.65 -7.81
C LEU A 568 -33.90 -10.02 -8.43
N GLU A 569 -34.98 -10.73 -8.72
CA GLU A 569 -34.90 -12.09 -9.27
C GLU A 569 -34.41 -12.12 -10.73
N ARG A 570 -33.68 -13.19 -11.07
CA ARG A 570 -32.99 -13.34 -12.38
C ARG A 570 -33.93 -13.41 -13.57
N ASP A 571 -35.19 -13.80 -13.36
CA ASP A 571 -36.22 -13.84 -14.38
C ASP A 571 -36.96 -12.50 -14.56
N HIS A 572 -36.80 -11.54 -13.64
CA HIS A 572 -37.44 -10.23 -13.70
C HIS A 572 -36.99 -9.42 -14.93
N ALA A 573 -37.90 -8.60 -15.47
CA ALA A 573 -37.64 -7.77 -16.65
C ALA A 573 -36.43 -6.83 -16.44
N ASP A 574 -36.41 -6.10 -15.33
CA ASP A 574 -35.29 -5.25 -14.90
C ASP A 574 -33.95 -6.01 -14.85
N PHE A 575 -33.90 -7.25 -14.34
CA PHE A 575 -32.64 -8.00 -14.25
C PHE A 575 -32.08 -8.27 -15.66
N LYS A 576 -32.93 -8.79 -16.56
CA LYS A 576 -32.59 -9.06 -17.96
C LYS A 576 -32.20 -7.79 -18.72
N MET A 577 -32.85 -6.66 -18.42
CA MET A 577 -32.48 -5.34 -18.95
C MET A 577 -31.07 -4.93 -18.50
N ILE A 578 -30.76 -5.07 -17.21
CA ILE A 578 -29.48 -4.69 -16.62
C ILE A 578 -28.33 -5.59 -17.11
N GLU A 579 -28.55 -6.91 -17.15
CA GLU A 579 -27.60 -7.90 -17.67
C GLU A 579 -27.25 -7.61 -19.14
N ARG A 580 -28.27 -7.31 -19.95
CA ARG A 580 -28.09 -6.87 -21.34
C ARG A 580 -27.32 -5.55 -21.43
N TYR A 581 -27.65 -4.54 -20.62
CA TYR A 581 -27.00 -3.22 -20.62
C TYR A 581 -25.53 -3.30 -20.18
N MET A 582 -25.22 -4.15 -19.19
CA MET A 582 -23.84 -4.44 -18.77
C MET A 582 -23.05 -5.07 -19.91
N THR A 583 -23.60 -6.12 -20.53
CA THR A 583 -22.94 -6.88 -21.60
C THR A 583 -22.71 -6.02 -22.85
N SER A 584 -23.71 -5.26 -23.28
CA SER A 584 -23.66 -4.46 -24.52
C SER A 584 -22.81 -3.18 -24.41
N THR A 585 -22.50 -2.74 -23.19
CA THR A 585 -21.69 -1.55 -22.91
C THR A 585 -20.39 -1.86 -22.16
N HIS A 586 -19.95 -3.12 -22.20
CA HIS A 586 -18.58 -3.48 -21.86
C HIS A 586 -17.64 -2.99 -22.97
N ALA A 587 -16.85 -1.97 -22.66
CA ALA A 587 -15.95 -1.33 -23.61
C ALA A 587 -14.86 -2.28 -24.14
N SER A 588 -14.63 -2.27 -25.45
CA SER A 588 -13.67 -3.15 -26.15
C SER A 588 -12.22 -2.98 -25.71
N THR A 589 -11.84 -1.82 -25.18
CA THR A 589 -10.49 -1.56 -24.63
C THR A 589 -10.31 -2.04 -23.19
N HIS A 590 -11.38 -2.44 -22.49
CA HIS A 590 -11.30 -2.97 -21.11
C HIS A 590 -11.39 -4.50 -21.16
N ASN A 591 -10.49 -5.13 -21.92
CA ASN A 591 -10.57 -6.54 -22.28
C ASN A 591 -9.80 -7.49 -21.33
N GLU A 592 -9.24 -6.96 -20.24
CA GLU A 592 -8.51 -7.72 -19.19
C GLU A 592 -9.45 -8.63 -18.36
N TYR A 593 -10.72 -8.25 -18.22
CA TYR A 593 -11.75 -8.96 -17.47
C TYR A 593 -13.08 -8.96 -18.23
N SER A 594 -13.93 -9.94 -17.95
CA SER A 594 -15.38 -9.87 -18.19
C SER A 594 -16.13 -9.58 -16.88
N LEU A 595 -17.40 -9.19 -16.98
CA LEU A 595 -18.27 -8.92 -15.83
C LEU A 595 -19.43 -9.91 -15.82
N SER A 596 -19.77 -10.45 -14.64
CA SER A 596 -20.94 -11.31 -14.44
C SER A 596 -21.72 -10.91 -13.19
N ILE A 597 -23.05 -10.79 -13.30
CA ILE A 597 -23.91 -10.37 -12.18
C ILE A 597 -24.15 -11.57 -11.26
N LEU A 598 -23.75 -11.43 -9.99
CA LEU A 598 -23.99 -12.41 -8.93
C LEU A 598 -25.38 -12.16 -8.31
N ASP A 599 -25.58 -10.95 -7.78
CA ASP A 599 -26.82 -10.47 -7.18
C ASP A 599 -27.14 -9.07 -7.72
N ALA A 600 -28.43 -8.72 -7.78
CA ALA A 600 -28.91 -7.38 -8.06
C ALA A 600 -29.97 -6.98 -7.03
N PHE A 601 -30.01 -5.70 -6.69
CA PHE A 601 -30.93 -5.14 -5.70
C PHE A 601 -31.57 -3.88 -6.27
N VAL A 602 -32.89 -3.75 -6.15
CA VAL A 602 -33.57 -2.45 -6.25
C VAL A 602 -33.22 -1.65 -5.00
N VAL A 603 -32.81 -0.39 -5.20
CA VAL A 603 -32.37 0.51 -4.13
C VAL A 603 -33.36 1.65 -4.01
N GLU A 604 -33.81 1.94 -2.79
CA GLU A 604 -34.69 3.06 -2.47
C GLU A 604 -34.11 3.81 -1.27
N LYS A 605 -33.48 4.96 -1.54
CA LYS A 605 -32.85 5.79 -0.51
C LYS A 605 -33.87 6.72 0.15
N GLU A 606 -33.89 6.74 1.48
CA GLU A 606 -34.80 7.59 2.25
C GLU A 606 -34.61 9.08 1.90
N GLY A 607 -35.69 9.75 1.50
CA GLY A 607 -35.69 11.17 1.18
C GLY A 607 -35.02 11.54 -0.15
N GLU A 608 -34.62 10.58 -1.00
CA GLU A 608 -33.98 10.87 -2.29
C GLU A 608 -35.02 11.10 -3.39
N ALA A 609 -36.08 10.28 -3.44
CA ALA A 609 -37.12 10.37 -4.46
C ALA A 609 -37.91 11.69 -4.39
N GLU A 610 -38.15 12.21 -3.19
CA GLU A 610 -38.88 13.45 -2.91
C GLU A 610 -38.08 14.71 -3.26
N LYS A 611 -36.74 14.59 -3.34
CA LYS A 611 -35.82 15.69 -3.70
C LYS A 611 -35.42 15.66 -5.17
N PHE A 612 -35.70 14.57 -5.89
CA PHE A 612 -35.18 14.32 -7.23
C PHE A 612 -35.75 15.29 -8.27
N LEU A 613 -34.87 15.99 -8.98
CA LEU A 613 -35.18 17.03 -9.97
C LEU A 613 -35.61 16.45 -11.32
N ALA A 614 -36.68 15.65 -11.31
CA ALA A 614 -37.23 15.01 -12.52
C ALA A 614 -37.67 16.04 -13.59
N ASP A 615 -38.03 17.24 -13.17
CA ASP A 615 -38.47 18.38 -13.99
C ASP A 615 -37.38 18.88 -14.95
N TYR A 616 -36.10 18.70 -14.62
CA TYR A 616 -34.99 19.01 -15.52
C TYR A 616 -35.05 18.20 -16.83
N GLY A 617 -35.70 17.02 -16.81
CA GLY A 617 -35.82 16.13 -17.95
C GLY A 617 -34.50 15.50 -18.39
N ASN A 618 -34.48 14.93 -19.60
CA ASN A 618 -33.36 14.14 -20.14
C ASN A 618 -32.87 13.09 -19.13
N ARG A 619 -33.81 12.33 -18.55
CA ARG A 619 -33.53 11.33 -17.52
C ARG A 619 -32.83 10.13 -18.16
N MET A 620 -31.67 9.76 -17.62
CA MET A 620 -30.88 8.61 -18.10
C MET A 620 -30.52 7.66 -16.94
N LEU A 621 -30.56 6.35 -17.21
CA LEU A 621 -30.06 5.34 -16.28
C LEU A 621 -28.56 5.11 -16.55
N LEU A 622 -27.69 5.55 -15.64
CA LEU A 622 -26.25 5.61 -15.86
C LEU A 622 -25.43 4.89 -14.78
N TRP A 623 -24.24 4.44 -15.16
CA TRP A 623 -23.33 3.64 -14.34
C TRP A 623 -22.45 4.49 -13.43
N HIS A 624 -22.41 4.16 -12.15
CA HIS A 624 -21.42 4.63 -11.18
C HIS A 624 -20.70 3.43 -10.52
N GLY A 625 -19.40 3.54 -10.27
CA GLY A 625 -18.61 2.48 -9.63
C GLY A 625 -17.65 3.09 -8.61
N SER A 626 -17.42 2.36 -7.52
CA SER A 626 -16.61 2.82 -6.39
C SER A 626 -16.05 1.64 -5.60
N ARG A 627 -14.99 1.88 -4.81
CA ARG A 627 -14.34 0.86 -3.97
C ARG A 627 -15.31 0.25 -2.96
N LEU A 628 -15.14 -1.05 -2.64
CA LEU A 628 -15.99 -1.74 -1.64
C LEU A 628 -16.09 -0.99 -0.30
N SER A 629 -15.01 -0.33 0.13
CA SER A 629 -14.94 0.51 1.34
C SER A 629 -15.96 1.66 1.41
N ASN A 630 -16.44 2.14 0.27
CA ASN A 630 -17.19 3.39 0.18
C ASN A 630 -18.71 3.18 0.22
N TRP A 631 -19.20 1.96 0.00
CA TRP A 631 -20.63 1.70 -0.19
C TRP A 631 -21.47 1.88 1.08
N ALA A 632 -20.89 1.71 2.27
CA ALA A 632 -21.54 2.09 3.52
C ALA A 632 -21.77 3.62 3.61
N GLY A 633 -20.85 4.43 3.11
CA GLY A 633 -21.00 5.89 2.99
C GLY A 633 -22.04 6.28 1.93
N ILE A 634 -21.95 5.68 0.75
CA ILE A 634 -22.86 5.95 -0.39
C ILE A 634 -24.30 5.56 -0.07
N LEU A 635 -24.54 4.37 0.51
CA LEU A 635 -25.90 3.93 0.84
C LEU A 635 -26.47 4.70 2.04
N SER A 636 -25.66 5.06 3.04
CA SER A 636 -26.15 5.86 4.17
C SER A 636 -26.47 7.31 3.83
N GLN A 637 -25.74 7.94 2.91
CA GLN A 637 -25.77 9.40 2.72
C GLN A 637 -25.89 9.86 1.25
N GLY A 638 -26.16 8.94 0.31
CA GLY A 638 -26.26 9.22 -1.12
C GLY A 638 -24.92 9.45 -1.80
N LEU A 639 -24.94 9.59 -3.14
CA LEU A 639 -23.76 10.05 -3.89
C LEU A 639 -23.50 11.54 -3.62
N LYS A 640 -22.23 11.90 -3.43
CA LYS A 640 -21.82 13.25 -2.99
C LYS A 640 -20.88 13.92 -3.97
N ILE A 641 -20.91 15.24 -3.94
CA ILE A 641 -19.91 16.10 -4.58
C ILE A 641 -18.72 16.23 -3.62
N ALA A 642 -17.50 16.23 -4.18
CA ALA A 642 -16.26 16.42 -3.40
C ALA A 642 -16.28 17.74 -2.61
N PRO A 643 -15.80 17.76 -1.35
CA PRO A 643 -15.99 18.91 -0.46
C PRO A 643 -15.22 20.16 -0.94
N PRO A 644 -15.63 21.39 -0.57
CA PRO A 644 -14.99 22.64 -1.03
C PRO A 644 -13.47 22.70 -0.82
N GLU A 645 -12.98 22.12 0.29
CA GLU A 645 -11.56 21.98 0.66
C GLU A 645 -10.75 21.06 -0.25
N ALA A 646 -11.35 20.09 -0.96
CA ALA A 646 -10.63 19.19 -1.85
C ALA A 646 -9.93 19.94 -3.02
N PRO A 647 -8.84 19.42 -3.60
CA PRO A 647 -8.36 19.86 -4.90
C PRO A 647 -9.45 19.76 -5.98
N VAL A 648 -9.27 20.43 -7.12
CA VAL A 648 -10.12 20.20 -8.31
C VAL A 648 -9.40 19.37 -9.39
N THR A 649 -8.07 19.49 -9.52
CA THR A 649 -7.26 18.53 -10.27
C THR A 649 -7.46 17.12 -9.71
N GLY A 650 -7.82 16.19 -10.59
CA GLY A 650 -8.30 14.84 -10.27
C GLY A 650 -9.75 14.60 -10.74
N TYR A 651 -10.55 15.66 -10.85
CA TYR A 651 -11.90 15.65 -11.42
C TYR A 651 -11.89 16.38 -12.78
N MET A 652 -12.18 15.65 -13.86
CA MET A 652 -11.94 16.11 -15.25
C MET A 652 -12.80 17.31 -15.68
N PHE A 653 -13.95 17.47 -15.04
CA PHE A 653 -14.99 18.46 -15.33
C PHE A 653 -15.43 19.20 -14.06
N GLY A 654 -14.48 19.55 -13.19
CA GLY A 654 -14.78 20.16 -11.90
C GLY A 654 -15.43 19.18 -10.91
N LYS A 655 -15.85 19.68 -9.75
CA LYS A 655 -16.42 18.86 -8.68
C LYS A 655 -17.90 18.59 -8.91
N GLY A 656 -18.25 17.36 -9.23
CA GLY A 656 -19.63 16.89 -9.37
C GLY A 656 -19.72 15.39 -9.13
N ILE A 657 -20.91 14.81 -9.33
CA ILE A 657 -21.12 13.36 -9.28
C ILE A 657 -20.95 12.81 -10.70
N TYR A 658 -20.01 11.86 -10.85
CA TYR A 658 -19.58 11.33 -12.16
C TYR A 658 -20.28 10.01 -12.49
N PHE A 659 -20.73 9.90 -13.75
CA PHE A 659 -21.37 8.72 -14.33
C PHE A 659 -20.84 8.41 -15.74
N ALA A 660 -21.01 7.17 -16.18
CA ALA A 660 -20.77 6.75 -17.57
C ALA A 660 -21.99 6.03 -18.16
N ASP A 661 -22.11 6.05 -19.49
CA ASP A 661 -23.04 5.20 -20.25
C ASP A 661 -22.42 3.84 -20.62
N MET A 662 -21.12 3.67 -20.40
CA MET A 662 -20.37 2.42 -20.62
C MET A 662 -20.07 1.71 -19.29
N CYS A 663 -20.63 0.51 -19.07
CA CYS A 663 -20.51 -0.22 -17.80
C CYS A 663 -19.07 -0.42 -17.34
N SER A 664 -18.18 -0.93 -18.19
CA SER A 664 -16.81 -1.25 -17.77
C SER A 664 -15.94 -0.01 -17.50
N LYS A 665 -16.35 1.19 -17.96
CA LYS A 665 -15.69 2.45 -17.58
C LYS A 665 -15.91 2.75 -16.10
N SER A 666 -17.13 2.57 -15.59
CA SER A 666 -17.44 2.73 -14.17
C SER A 666 -16.93 1.54 -13.35
N ALA A 667 -16.95 0.31 -13.89
CA ALA A 667 -16.43 -0.87 -13.22
C ALA A 667 -14.93 -0.76 -12.84
N ASN A 668 -14.11 -0.07 -13.65
CA ASN A 668 -12.71 0.20 -13.31
C ASN A 668 -12.54 0.97 -11.97
N TYR A 669 -13.53 1.75 -11.53
CA TYR A 669 -13.50 2.45 -10.24
C TYR A 669 -13.84 1.57 -9.03
N CYS A 670 -14.16 0.28 -9.24
CA CYS A 670 -14.31 -0.70 -8.15
C CYS A 670 -12.96 -1.13 -7.55
N TYR A 671 -11.85 -1.01 -8.30
CA TYR A 671 -10.49 -1.44 -7.93
C TYR A 671 -10.39 -2.90 -7.45
N THR A 672 -11.15 -3.79 -8.07
CA THR A 672 -11.05 -5.25 -7.91
C THR A 672 -9.71 -5.79 -8.41
N THR A 673 -9.40 -7.04 -8.03
CA THR A 673 -8.20 -7.77 -8.47
C THR A 673 -8.52 -9.25 -8.65
N GLN A 674 -7.63 -10.03 -9.26
CA GLN A 674 -7.74 -11.51 -9.33
C GLN A 674 -7.96 -12.20 -7.96
N LYS A 675 -7.57 -11.57 -6.84
CA LYS A 675 -7.76 -12.11 -5.47
C LYS A 675 -8.97 -11.53 -4.74
N LYS A 676 -9.41 -10.33 -5.12
CA LYS A 676 -10.57 -9.60 -4.60
C LYS A 676 -11.43 -9.23 -5.79
N ASN A 677 -12.07 -10.23 -6.41
CA ASN A 677 -12.69 -10.12 -7.73
C ASN A 677 -14.17 -9.71 -7.68
N VAL A 678 -14.81 -9.73 -6.51
CA VAL A 678 -16.18 -9.21 -6.35
C VAL A 678 -16.13 -7.69 -6.15
N GLY A 679 -16.91 -6.96 -6.94
CA GLY A 679 -17.12 -5.52 -6.83
C GLY A 679 -18.59 -5.15 -6.75
N LEU A 680 -18.86 -3.87 -6.49
CA LEU A 680 -20.19 -3.28 -6.49
C LEU A 680 -20.27 -2.17 -7.53
N VAL A 681 -21.35 -2.17 -8.33
CA VAL A 681 -21.64 -1.17 -9.37
C VAL A 681 -23.08 -0.71 -9.23
N LEU A 682 -23.31 0.59 -9.33
CA LEU A 682 -24.62 1.24 -9.15
C LEU A 682 -25.15 1.74 -10.50
N LEU A 683 -26.46 1.56 -10.71
CA LEU A 683 -27.24 2.27 -11.71
C LEU A 683 -28.11 3.31 -10.99
N SER A 684 -27.92 4.57 -11.37
CA SER A 684 -28.75 5.69 -10.91
C SER A 684 -29.56 6.26 -12.07
N GLU A 685 -30.77 6.67 -11.76
CA GLU A 685 -31.56 7.58 -12.57
C GLU A 685 -30.97 9.00 -12.40
N VAL A 686 -30.52 9.61 -13.50
CA VAL A 686 -29.84 10.91 -13.47
C VAL A 686 -30.59 11.93 -14.32
N ALA A 687 -31.03 13.02 -13.69
CA ALA A 687 -31.70 14.14 -14.33
C ALA A 687 -30.67 15.11 -14.95
N LEU A 688 -30.17 14.75 -16.12
CA LEU A 688 -29.13 15.52 -16.82
C LEU A 688 -29.65 16.88 -17.33
N GLY A 689 -30.92 16.97 -17.68
CA GLY A 689 -31.50 18.09 -18.40
C GLY A 689 -30.68 18.48 -19.63
N LYS A 690 -30.54 19.79 -19.87
CA LYS A 690 -29.68 20.33 -20.94
C LYS A 690 -28.20 20.25 -20.54
N CYS A 691 -27.44 19.32 -21.15
CA CYS A 691 -26.00 19.17 -20.91
C CYS A 691 -25.17 20.28 -21.57
N ALA A 692 -24.11 20.73 -20.91
CA ALA A 692 -22.98 21.42 -21.53
C ALA A 692 -22.00 20.38 -22.09
N GLU A 693 -21.79 20.35 -23.41
CA GLU A 693 -20.95 19.34 -24.06
C GLU A 693 -19.50 19.86 -24.19
N LEU A 694 -18.52 19.03 -23.83
CA LEU A 694 -17.10 19.40 -23.78
C LEU A 694 -16.21 18.35 -24.48
N LEU A 695 -15.24 18.82 -25.26
CA LEU A 695 -14.26 17.99 -25.99
C LEU A 695 -12.95 17.74 -25.21
N ALA A 696 -12.70 18.53 -24.17
CA ALA A 696 -11.47 18.54 -23.38
C ALA A 696 -11.79 18.77 -21.89
N ALA A 697 -10.88 18.35 -21.01
CA ALA A 697 -10.99 18.57 -19.57
C ALA A 697 -11.09 20.06 -19.23
N ASN A 698 -11.89 20.40 -18.22
CA ASN A 698 -12.10 21.77 -17.75
C ASN A 698 -12.43 21.75 -16.25
N ASP A 699 -11.50 22.19 -15.40
CA ASP A 699 -11.68 22.16 -13.95
C ASP A 699 -12.71 23.19 -13.43
N GLN A 700 -13.21 24.07 -14.31
CA GLN A 700 -14.28 25.05 -14.06
C GLN A 700 -15.63 24.64 -14.70
N ALA A 701 -15.82 23.39 -15.13
CA ALA A 701 -17.06 22.97 -15.81
C ALA A 701 -18.29 22.89 -14.86
N ASP A 702 -18.09 23.04 -13.56
CA ASP A 702 -19.13 23.30 -12.55
C ASP A 702 -19.81 24.67 -12.74
N LYS A 703 -19.12 25.63 -13.36
CA LYS A 703 -19.66 26.94 -13.74
C LYS A 703 -20.46 26.82 -15.04
N LEU A 704 -21.56 26.08 -14.96
CA LEU A 704 -22.45 25.78 -16.08
C LEU A 704 -22.93 27.03 -16.83
N PRO A 705 -22.93 27.04 -18.18
CA PRO A 705 -23.55 28.09 -18.97
C PRO A 705 -25.06 28.24 -18.66
N LYS A 706 -25.59 29.46 -18.79
CA LYS A 706 -27.00 29.77 -18.47
C LYS A 706 -27.97 28.81 -19.17
N GLY A 707 -28.80 28.10 -18.39
CA GLY A 707 -29.77 27.13 -18.89
C GLY A 707 -29.20 25.74 -19.21
N LYS A 708 -27.96 25.44 -18.77
CA LYS A 708 -27.41 24.09 -18.68
C LYS A 708 -27.51 23.57 -17.24
N HIS A 709 -27.55 22.25 -17.07
CA HIS A 709 -27.85 21.58 -15.78
C HIS A 709 -26.84 20.47 -15.44
N SER A 710 -26.03 20.05 -16.40
CA SER A 710 -25.02 19.00 -16.28
C SER A 710 -23.92 19.23 -17.31
N THR A 711 -22.80 18.54 -17.17
CA THR A 711 -21.72 18.49 -18.16
C THR A 711 -21.67 17.10 -18.78
N LYS A 712 -21.37 17.04 -20.08
CA LYS A 712 -21.14 15.81 -20.83
C LYS A 712 -19.78 15.91 -21.54
N GLY A 713 -18.79 15.18 -21.05
CA GLY A 713 -17.55 14.93 -21.78
C GLY A 713 -17.84 14.02 -22.97
N LEU A 714 -17.50 14.47 -24.17
CA LEU A 714 -17.78 13.75 -25.42
C LEU A 714 -16.69 12.71 -25.73
N GLY A 715 -17.08 11.44 -25.79
CA GLY A 715 -16.22 10.32 -26.16
C GLY A 715 -16.23 9.99 -27.65
N LYS A 716 -15.11 9.44 -28.15
CA LYS A 716 -15.02 8.79 -29.47
C LYS A 716 -16.03 7.64 -29.60
N VAL A 717 -16.21 6.86 -28.54
CA VAL A 717 -17.11 5.71 -28.52
C VAL A 717 -18.22 5.92 -27.49
N ALA A 718 -19.45 5.61 -27.88
CA ALA A 718 -20.64 5.69 -27.04
C ALA A 718 -21.65 4.59 -27.40
N PRO A 719 -22.59 4.19 -26.52
CA PRO A 719 -23.70 3.32 -26.91
C PRO A 719 -24.51 3.95 -28.06
N ASP A 720 -24.95 3.15 -29.03
CA ASP A 720 -25.75 3.65 -30.15
C ASP A 720 -27.10 4.23 -29.67
N PRO A 721 -27.38 5.54 -29.84
CA PRO A 721 -28.65 6.13 -29.42
C PRO A 721 -29.86 5.46 -30.09
N SER A 722 -29.71 4.88 -31.30
CA SER A 722 -30.80 4.19 -32.00
C SER A 722 -31.29 2.91 -31.32
N LYS A 723 -30.53 2.38 -30.35
CA LYS A 723 -30.84 1.16 -29.60
C LYS A 723 -31.24 1.44 -28.15
N SER A 724 -31.31 2.71 -27.75
CA SER A 724 -31.73 3.11 -26.40
C SER A 724 -33.12 2.57 -26.09
N VAL A 725 -33.29 2.02 -24.90
CA VAL A 725 -34.59 1.56 -24.37
C VAL A 725 -35.17 2.67 -23.50
N LYS A 726 -36.50 2.77 -23.46
CA LYS A 726 -37.23 3.62 -22.54
C LYS A 726 -37.91 2.78 -21.46
N ILE A 727 -37.84 3.24 -20.21
CA ILE A 727 -38.55 2.67 -19.06
C ILE A 727 -39.40 3.75 -18.37
N ASP A 728 -40.13 3.37 -17.33
CA ASP A 728 -40.91 4.26 -16.46
C ASP A 728 -41.80 5.23 -17.27
N GLY A 729 -42.74 4.66 -18.03
CA GLY A 729 -43.70 5.38 -18.87
C GLY A 729 -43.14 5.97 -20.17
N GLY A 730 -41.82 6.03 -20.34
CA GLY A 730 -41.16 6.67 -21.49
C GLY A 730 -40.06 7.66 -21.07
N ASP A 731 -40.04 8.07 -19.81
CA ASP A 731 -39.24 9.20 -19.35
C ASP A 731 -37.75 8.85 -19.25
N VAL A 732 -37.44 7.71 -18.62
CA VAL A 732 -36.05 7.31 -18.31
C VAL A 732 -35.44 6.55 -19.48
N THR A 733 -34.23 6.95 -19.87
CA THR A 733 -33.51 6.42 -21.03
C THR A 733 -32.39 5.50 -20.60
N VAL A 734 -32.41 4.25 -21.06
CA VAL A 734 -31.33 3.28 -20.85
C VAL A 734 -30.55 3.16 -22.16
N PRO A 735 -29.29 3.65 -22.25
CA PRO A 735 -28.50 3.65 -23.48
C PRO A 735 -27.93 2.24 -23.76
N MET A 736 -28.82 1.33 -24.12
CA MET A 736 -28.67 -0.14 -24.17
C MET A 736 -27.60 -0.71 -25.12
N GLY A 737 -26.84 0.11 -25.83
CA GLY A 737 -25.78 -0.34 -26.74
C GLY A 737 -26.25 -1.16 -27.94
N PRO A 738 -25.33 -1.76 -28.73
CA PRO A 738 -23.89 -1.80 -28.52
C PRO A 738 -23.20 -0.44 -28.71
N SER A 739 -21.92 -0.36 -28.34
CA SER A 739 -21.08 0.80 -28.59
C SER A 739 -20.79 1.04 -30.08
N LYS A 740 -20.75 2.30 -30.50
CA LYS A 740 -20.30 2.74 -31.83
C LYS A 740 -19.40 3.98 -31.73
N GLU A 741 -18.66 4.25 -32.80
CA GLU A 741 -17.97 5.53 -32.99
C GLU A 741 -18.98 6.69 -33.12
N THR A 742 -18.64 7.83 -32.52
CA THR A 742 -19.41 9.08 -32.51
C THR A 742 -18.93 10.09 -33.55
N ASN A 743 -17.76 9.83 -34.16
CA ASN A 743 -16.97 10.77 -34.97
C ASN A 743 -16.50 12.03 -34.20
N VAL A 744 -16.62 12.06 -32.87
CA VAL A 744 -16.07 13.14 -32.05
C VAL A 744 -14.54 13.13 -32.13
N THR A 745 -13.96 14.27 -32.48
CA THR A 745 -12.52 14.51 -32.43
C THR A 745 -12.25 15.87 -31.80
N ASN A 746 -11.21 15.95 -30.97
CA ASN A 746 -10.71 17.21 -30.44
C ASN A 746 -9.56 17.71 -31.32
N PRO A 747 -9.71 18.81 -32.08
CA PRO A 747 -8.64 19.33 -32.94
C PRO A 747 -7.49 19.99 -32.15
N SER A 748 -7.66 20.25 -30.84
CA SER A 748 -6.67 20.93 -30.01
C SER A 748 -5.92 20.03 -29.01
N GLY A 749 -6.11 18.70 -29.08
CA GLY A 749 -5.41 17.76 -28.19
C GLY A 749 -6.11 16.42 -28.01
N PHE A 750 -6.00 15.85 -26.81
CA PHE A 750 -6.60 14.56 -26.48
C PHE A 750 -8.13 14.59 -26.61
N THR A 751 -8.69 13.49 -27.13
CA THR A 751 -10.13 13.23 -27.18
C THR A 751 -10.43 12.06 -26.24
N LEU A 752 -11.54 12.12 -25.49
CA LEU A 752 -11.93 11.04 -24.57
C LEU A 752 -12.25 9.75 -25.35
N ASN A 753 -11.91 8.59 -24.81
CA ASN A 753 -12.31 7.32 -25.43
C ASN A 753 -13.83 7.08 -25.31
N TYR A 754 -14.43 7.44 -24.17
CA TYR A 754 -15.85 7.18 -23.86
C TYR A 754 -16.47 8.38 -23.14
N ASN A 755 -17.78 8.56 -23.30
CA ASN A 755 -18.55 9.64 -22.68
C ASN A 755 -18.40 9.67 -21.14
N GLU A 756 -18.61 10.85 -20.56
CA GLU A 756 -18.64 11.07 -19.12
C GLU A 756 -19.74 12.09 -18.81
N TYR A 757 -20.60 11.81 -17.84
CA TYR A 757 -21.72 12.67 -17.46
C TYR A 757 -21.52 13.14 -16.02
N VAL A 758 -21.65 14.44 -15.78
CA VAL A 758 -21.38 15.06 -14.49
C VAL A 758 -22.53 15.98 -14.10
N VAL A 759 -23.11 15.75 -12.92
CA VAL A 759 -24.12 16.61 -12.30
C VAL A 759 -23.55 17.32 -11.08
N TYR A 760 -24.01 18.56 -10.87
CA TYR A 760 -23.45 19.49 -9.88
C TYR A 760 -24.40 19.77 -8.72
N ARG A 761 -25.46 18.95 -8.58
CA ARG A 761 -26.36 18.88 -7.43
C ARG A 761 -26.67 17.41 -7.11
N PRO A 762 -26.58 16.95 -5.84
CA PRO A 762 -27.04 15.62 -5.45
C PRO A 762 -28.49 15.34 -5.85
N GLU A 763 -29.36 16.35 -5.77
CA GLU A 763 -30.77 16.28 -6.16
C GLU A 763 -31.03 15.91 -7.65
N GLN A 764 -30.00 15.89 -8.50
CA GLN A 764 -30.11 15.38 -9.88
C GLN A 764 -29.90 13.86 -9.99
N VAL A 765 -29.70 13.16 -8.88
CA VAL A 765 -29.41 11.73 -8.80
C VAL A 765 -30.49 11.03 -7.97
N ARG A 766 -30.90 9.85 -8.43
CA ARG A 766 -31.71 8.89 -7.67
C ARG A 766 -31.15 7.49 -7.89
N MET A 767 -30.72 6.83 -6.82
CA MET A 767 -30.25 5.45 -6.86
C MET A 767 -31.42 4.52 -7.21
N ARG A 768 -31.21 3.56 -8.12
CA ARG A 768 -32.28 2.64 -8.57
C ARG A 768 -31.89 1.17 -8.47
N TYR A 769 -30.64 0.83 -8.82
CA TYR A 769 -30.14 -0.55 -8.68
C TYR A 769 -28.69 -0.60 -8.20
N LEU A 770 -28.40 -1.50 -7.27
CA LEU A 770 -27.04 -1.88 -6.89
C LEU A 770 -26.78 -3.31 -7.35
N LEU A 771 -25.64 -3.55 -8.00
CA LEU A 771 -25.24 -4.84 -8.54
C LEU A 771 -23.98 -5.33 -7.84
N LYS A 772 -23.98 -6.60 -7.46
CA LYS A 772 -22.82 -7.35 -6.97
C LYS A 772 -22.28 -8.17 -8.13
N VAL A 773 -21.05 -7.88 -8.54
CA VAL A 773 -20.50 -8.28 -9.84
C VAL A 773 -19.18 -9.01 -9.64
N SER A 774 -19.00 -10.17 -10.28
CA SER A 774 -17.69 -10.81 -10.41
C SER A 774 -16.93 -10.19 -11.58
N PHE A 775 -15.66 -9.87 -11.34
CA PHE A 775 -14.70 -9.45 -12.35
C PHE A 775 -13.88 -10.67 -12.73
N ASP A 776 -14.27 -11.28 -13.83
CA ASP A 776 -13.71 -12.54 -14.30
C ASP A 776 -12.46 -12.22 -15.14
N TYR A 777 -11.36 -11.92 -14.43
CA TYR A 777 -10.05 -11.63 -15.01
C TYR A 777 -9.54 -12.80 -15.84
N LYS A 778 -9.02 -12.51 -17.03
CA LYS A 778 -8.28 -13.49 -17.81
C LYS A 778 -7.00 -13.90 -17.07
N PRO A 779 -6.55 -15.16 -17.20
CA PRO A 779 -5.23 -15.56 -16.74
C PRO A 779 -4.18 -14.66 -17.38
N MET A 780 -3.47 -13.89 -16.55
CA MET A 780 -2.28 -13.19 -17.00
C MET A 780 -1.13 -14.18 -16.95
N TRP A 781 -0.86 -14.77 -18.12
CA TRP A 781 0.23 -15.70 -18.48
C TRP A 781 0.29 -17.05 -17.75
#